data_AF-A0A964QSR3-F1
#
_entry.id   AF-A0A964QSR3-F1
#
_cell.length_a   1.000
_cell.length_b   1.000
_cell.length_c   1.000
_cell.angle_alpha   90.00
_cell.angle_beta   90.00
_cell.angle_gamma   90.00
#
_symmetry.space_group_name_H-M   'P 1'
#
loop_
_entity.id
_entity.type
_entity.pdbx_description
1 polymer ?
#
loop_
_entity_poly.entity_id
_entity_poly.type
_entity_poly.pdbx_seq_one_letter_code
_entity_poly.pdbx_strand_id
1 'polypeptide(L)'
;MKKIVLSFLVLGGVAFVPFADAAIITVTTTSNASPAAGETSLLQAITNASDGDQIRFNIPGPGPHYIVTPAAGYPLIKANNLVIDGYSQPGSSPNTNSILASNNAKIKVALDSRGGGRLVLANIAGIPLDGGSVPGYGDSESCILSIYNATNATVRGLAFLSKLTAGTSEDAAIYGVALIRNADGAHINGCWFGVDLDGKTVAGGKAGVAGFRHRFAGEDDAYPDGTVVGVKARSTNAPAQFNVFVGMQISLALEGEGFRIAGNFFNVFPDGVTDFNAAFDPKYADNRAEGAMQIGRIGSKTVIGTDGDGDNDANERNVFGGVVPRSLGGYTHTIEFYGGERNDIVLAGNYIGVGVDGTTRFTNGVPVVGGLQGNTQIGSDFDGKSDNLEGNLIFNNYPIKMFTPDVVVRDFLDGVGVDANISVRGNKLVNNFAPPVSPLRDEGKFITNYYAKALLDVSSGIVPVLSTNSTTARLKGKVPVADTDVYPFTIVDVYLPDPQGLTNSVPELPSGFVQGLTYLGSFVEGSTNDFNANPGEFDFDITSLKITAGTSLIITANYSQDSLGTHNARTLTSPFSNVGQPKAGPVAPPPLSISRNAKAITLSWTGSGFVVQSAASVTGTWKNEPTTGTTFTTQATDVAKFFRLTSQ
;
A
#
# COMPACT_ATOMS: atom_id res chain seq x y z
N MET A 1 -21.85 -70.19 -3.34
CA MET A 1 -22.11 -70.37 -1.88
C MET A 1 -20.84 -70.78 -1.17
N LYS A 2 -20.33 -69.94 -0.26
CA LYS A 2 -19.49 -70.30 0.90
C LYS A 2 -19.56 -69.12 1.87
N LYS A 3 -19.71 -69.37 3.17
CA LYS A 3 -19.88 -68.32 4.18
C LYS A 3 -18.48 -67.83 4.62
N ILE A 4 -18.28 -66.51 4.66
CA ILE A 4 -17.17 -65.91 5.41
C ILE A 4 -17.65 -65.74 6.86
N VAL A 5 -16.81 -66.12 7.82
CA VAL A 5 -17.10 -66.00 9.26
C VAL A 5 -16.72 -64.60 9.72
N LEU A 6 -17.61 -63.98 10.50
CA LEU A 6 -17.36 -62.68 11.12
C LEU A 6 -16.64 -62.91 12.46
N SER A 7 -15.44 -62.35 12.62
CA SER A 7 -14.71 -62.33 13.90
C SER A 7 -14.77 -60.91 14.48
N PHE A 8 -15.19 -60.79 15.74
CA PHE A 8 -15.39 -59.51 16.43
C PHE A 8 -14.21 -59.12 17.32
N LEU A 9 -14.13 -57.81 17.59
CA LEU A 9 -13.43 -57.16 18.71
C LEU A 9 -11.91 -57.38 18.84
N VAL A 10 -11.15 -56.35 18.43
CA VAL A 10 -10.07 -55.81 19.27
C VAL A 10 -10.53 -54.42 19.71
N LEU A 11 -10.81 -54.25 21.00
CA LEU A 11 -11.26 -52.97 21.55
C LEU A 11 -10.03 -52.08 21.83
N GLY A 12 -9.56 -51.36 20.81
CA GLY A 12 -8.47 -50.41 20.95
C GLY A 12 -8.88 -49.26 21.88
N GLY A 13 -8.33 -49.23 23.09
CA GLY A 13 -8.60 -48.17 24.06
C GLY A 13 -8.01 -46.85 23.60
N VAL A 14 -8.85 -45.97 23.04
CA VAL A 14 -8.49 -44.57 22.80
C VAL A 14 -8.28 -43.90 24.15
N ALA A 15 -7.02 -43.68 24.51
CA ALA A 15 -6.67 -42.86 25.65
C ALA A 15 -7.09 -41.41 25.35
N PHE A 16 -8.22 -40.99 25.91
CA PHE A 16 -8.55 -39.58 26.05
C PHE A 16 -7.51 -38.94 26.97
N VAL A 17 -6.44 -38.41 26.37
CA VAL A 17 -5.59 -37.42 27.04
C VAL A 17 -6.48 -36.22 27.31
N PRO A 18 -6.70 -35.81 28.57
CA PRO A 18 -7.43 -34.58 28.84
C PRO A 18 -6.57 -33.42 28.33
N PHE A 19 -7.09 -32.67 27.36
CA PHE A 19 -6.61 -31.32 27.13
C PHE A 19 -6.86 -30.55 28.43
N ALA A 20 -5.82 -29.91 28.98
CA ALA A 20 -6.01 -28.94 30.04
C ALA A 20 -6.74 -27.73 29.45
N ASP A 21 -7.73 -27.19 30.18
CA ASP A 21 -8.32 -25.90 29.81
C ASP A 21 -7.26 -24.80 29.90
N ALA A 22 -7.23 -23.92 28.90
CA ALA A 22 -6.34 -22.77 28.84
C ALA A 22 -6.42 -21.91 30.10
N ALA A 23 -5.29 -21.70 30.77
CA ALA A 23 -5.22 -20.97 32.02
C ALA A 23 -5.23 -19.44 31.80
N ILE A 24 -5.71 -18.71 32.82
CA ILE A 24 -5.58 -17.25 32.89
C ILE A 24 -4.54 -16.93 33.96
N ILE A 25 -3.35 -16.54 33.54
CA ILE A 25 -2.24 -16.16 34.42
C ILE A 25 -2.29 -14.63 34.60
N THR A 26 -2.63 -14.16 35.80
CA THR A 26 -2.83 -12.73 36.06
C THR A 26 -1.59 -12.10 36.70
N VAL A 27 -0.94 -11.19 35.99
CA VAL A 27 0.13 -10.32 36.50
C VAL A 27 -0.47 -9.28 37.43
N THR A 28 0.01 -9.23 38.68
CA THR A 28 -0.51 -8.36 39.74
C THR A 28 0.54 -7.39 40.30
N THR A 29 1.78 -7.42 39.82
CA THR A 29 2.86 -6.52 40.27
C THR A 29 3.74 -6.05 39.12
N THR A 30 4.33 -4.85 39.25
CA THR A 30 5.39 -4.36 38.35
C THR A 30 6.77 -4.93 38.71
N SER A 31 6.92 -5.57 39.88
CA SER A 31 8.20 -6.08 40.39
C SER A 31 8.55 -7.43 39.77
N ASN A 32 9.34 -7.42 38.69
CA ASN A 32 9.89 -8.65 38.11
C ASN A 32 10.96 -9.31 39.00
N ALA A 33 11.82 -8.51 39.65
CA ALA A 33 12.96 -9.01 40.39
C ALA A 33 12.60 -9.54 41.80
N SER A 34 11.65 -8.89 42.47
CA SER A 34 11.24 -9.19 43.84
C SER A 34 9.72 -9.01 44.02
N PRO A 35 8.87 -9.86 43.41
CA PRO A 35 7.44 -9.86 43.66
C PRO A 35 7.15 -10.24 45.12
N ALA A 36 6.13 -9.64 45.74
CA ALA A 36 5.75 -9.98 47.11
C ALA A 36 5.03 -11.35 47.18
N ALA A 37 4.90 -11.91 48.38
CA ALA A 37 4.23 -13.19 48.57
C ALA A 37 2.74 -13.08 48.19
N GLY A 38 2.32 -13.85 47.18
CA GLY A 38 0.96 -13.79 46.61
C GLY A 38 0.82 -12.85 45.40
N GLU A 39 1.86 -12.10 45.03
CA GLU A 39 1.93 -11.41 43.75
C GLU A 39 2.36 -12.35 42.62
N THR A 40 2.14 -11.95 41.37
CA THR A 40 2.66 -12.61 40.17
C THR A 40 3.21 -11.55 39.22
N SER A 41 4.49 -11.65 38.87
CA SER A 41 5.16 -10.75 37.92
C SER A 41 5.00 -11.23 36.48
N LEU A 42 5.27 -10.35 35.50
CA LEU A 42 5.25 -10.74 34.09
C LEU A 42 6.34 -11.79 33.78
N LEU A 43 7.50 -11.70 34.44
CA LEU A 43 8.55 -12.72 34.38
C LEU A 43 8.03 -14.11 34.82
N GLN A 44 7.32 -14.18 35.95
CA GLN A 44 6.70 -15.44 36.40
C GLN A 44 5.60 -15.90 35.44
N ALA A 45 4.79 -14.98 34.92
CA ALA A 45 3.69 -15.32 34.03
C ALA A 45 4.15 -15.94 32.70
N ILE A 46 5.17 -15.36 32.05
CA ILE A 46 5.76 -15.92 30.82
C ILE A 46 6.49 -17.25 31.11
N THR A 47 7.15 -17.37 32.27
CA THR A 47 7.84 -18.62 32.67
C THR A 47 6.89 -19.81 32.83
N ASN A 48 5.66 -19.55 33.26
CA ASN A 48 4.67 -20.59 33.60
C ASN A 48 3.63 -20.85 32.49
N ALA A 49 3.67 -20.09 31.38
CA ALA A 49 2.67 -20.14 30.33
C ALA A 49 2.78 -21.40 29.45
N SER A 50 1.63 -22.00 29.15
CA SER A 50 1.45 -23.17 28.29
C SER A 50 0.63 -22.84 27.03
N ASP A 51 0.57 -23.78 26.09
CA ASP A 51 -0.18 -23.63 24.84
C ASP A 51 -1.66 -23.26 25.09
N GLY A 52 -2.11 -22.17 24.48
CA GLY A 52 -3.47 -21.64 24.57
C GLY A 52 -3.75 -20.70 25.75
N ASP A 53 -2.82 -20.54 26.70
CA ASP A 53 -3.01 -19.71 27.89
C ASP A 53 -3.23 -18.22 27.58
N GLN A 54 -3.67 -17.47 28.59
CA GLN A 54 -3.81 -16.02 28.53
C GLN A 54 -3.08 -15.34 29.70
N ILE A 55 -2.05 -14.56 29.39
CA ILE A 55 -1.42 -13.63 30.33
C ILE A 55 -2.25 -12.35 30.37
N ARG A 56 -2.82 -12.06 31.54
CA ARG A 56 -3.64 -10.87 31.81
C ARG A 56 -2.98 -10.01 32.90
N PHE A 57 -3.47 -8.79 33.07
CA PHE A 57 -2.93 -7.81 34.02
C PHE A 57 -4.05 -7.32 34.94
N ASN A 58 -3.75 -7.24 36.24
CA ASN A 58 -4.59 -6.65 37.26
C ASN A 58 -3.71 -6.06 38.38
N ILE A 59 -2.78 -5.19 37.98
CA ILE A 59 -1.83 -4.54 38.89
C ILE A 59 -2.57 -3.47 39.71
N PRO A 60 -2.51 -3.49 41.06
CA PRO A 60 -3.21 -2.51 41.89
C PRO A 60 -2.77 -1.06 41.66
N GLY A 61 -3.75 -0.15 41.68
CA GLY A 61 -3.55 1.31 41.52
C GLY A 61 -4.26 1.89 40.30
N PRO A 62 -4.16 3.21 40.07
CA PRO A 62 -4.80 3.91 38.93
C PRO A 62 -4.03 3.78 37.61
N GLY A 63 -2.80 3.27 37.66
CA GLY A 63 -1.81 3.33 36.60
C GLY A 63 -1.39 4.76 36.24
N PRO A 64 -0.57 4.93 35.17
CA PRO A 64 0.04 3.87 34.37
C PRO A 64 1.03 2.99 35.16
N HIS A 65 1.26 1.78 34.67
CA HIS A 65 2.15 0.78 35.26
C HIS A 65 3.35 0.54 34.34
N TYR A 66 4.53 1.02 34.75
CA TYR A 66 5.79 0.71 34.09
C TYR A 66 6.38 -0.57 34.70
N ILE A 67 6.46 -1.62 33.90
CA ILE A 67 7.09 -2.89 34.27
C ILE A 67 8.51 -2.87 33.70
N VAL A 68 9.50 -2.68 34.57
CA VAL A 68 10.91 -2.64 34.16
C VAL A 68 11.33 -4.04 33.68
N THR A 69 11.83 -4.12 32.46
CA THR A 69 12.33 -5.37 31.85
C THR A 69 13.47 -5.93 32.70
N PRO A 70 13.52 -7.26 32.97
CA PRO A 70 14.59 -7.84 33.78
C PRO A 70 15.97 -7.60 33.16
N ALA A 71 17.02 -7.56 33.98
CA ALA A 71 18.39 -7.34 33.51
C ALA A 71 18.88 -8.40 32.50
N ALA A 72 18.36 -9.63 32.60
CA ALA A 72 18.59 -10.73 31.65
C ALA A 72 17.41 -10.95 30.68
N GLY A 73 16.44 -10.03 30.64
CA GLY A 73 15.23 -10.12 29.83
C GLY A 73 14.14 -11.04 30.38
N TYR A 74 13.04 -11.12 29.63
CA TYR A 74 12.02 -12.15 29.83
C TYR A 74 12.43 -13.44 29.10
N PRO A 75 12.00 -14.63 29.56
CA PRO A 75 12.25 -15.89 28.86
C PRO A 75 11.50 -15.94 27.53
N LEU A 76 11.98 -16.83 26.65
CA LEU A 76 11.38 -17.12 25.35
C LEU A 76 9.91 -17.54 25.48
N ILE A 77 9.01 -16.87 24.77
CA ILE A 77 7.63 -17.34 24.58
C ILE A 77 7.68 -18.53 23.61
N LYS A 78 7.46 -19.74 24.15
CA LYS A 78 7.41 -21.01 23.39
C LYS A 78 6.00 -21.59 23.24
N ALA A 79 5.01 -20.96 23.87
CA ALA A 79 3.63 -21.45 23.92
C ALA A 79 2.83 -21.06 22.67
N ASN A 80 2.28 -22.06 21.96
CA ASN A 80 1.42 -21.82 20.81
C ASN A 80 0.08 -21.21 21.24
N ASN A 81 -0.47 -20.29 20.44
CA ASN A 81 -1.76 -19.62 20.67
C ASN A 81 -1.82 -18.82 22.00
N LEU A 82 -0.68 -18.54 22.64
CA LEU A 82 -0.61 -17.70 23.86
C LEU A 82 -1.13 -16.29 23.58
N VAL A 83 -1.96 -15.74 24.46
CA VAL A 83 -2.40 -14.33 24.38
C VAL A 83 -1.84 -13.52 25.54
N ILE A 84 -1.04 -12.48 25.25
CA ILE A 84 -0.61 -11.48 26.23
C ILE A 84 -1.47 -10.22 26.05
N ASP A 85 -2.34 -9.94 27.02
CA ASP A 85 -3.44 -8.98 26.89
C ASP A 85 -3.34 -7.78 27.85
N GLY A 86 -2.59 -6.75 27.48
CA GLY A 86 -2.49 -5.48 28.23
C GLY A 86 -3.81 -4.70 28.35
N TYR A 87 -4.81 -4.98 27.49
CA TYR A 87 -6.13 -4.37 27.62
C TYR A 87 -6.96 -4.94 28.78
N SER A 88 -6.52 -6.04 29.41
CA SER A 88 -7.16 -6.59 30.62
C SER A 88 -6.87 -5.77 31.89
N GLN A 89 -5.81 -4.94 31.90
CA GLN A 89 -5.51 -4.05 33.04
C GLN A 89 -6.66 -3.05 33.28
N PRO A 90 -7.18 -2.93 34.52
CA PRO A 90 -8.21 -1.95 34.85
C PRO A 90 -7.89 -0.53 34.39
N GLY A 91 -8.85 0.08 33.66
CA GLY A 91 -8.70 1.41 33.09
C GLY A 91 -7.98 1.47 31.73
N SER A 92 -7.53 0.34 31.19
CA SER A 92 -7.19 0.21 29.77
C SER A 92 -8.45 0.25 28.88
N SER A 93 -8.27 0.60 27.61
CA SER A 93 -9.27 0.34 26.57
C SER A 93 -8.62 0.28 25.18
N PRO A 94 -9.07 -0.62 24.28
CA PRO A 94 -8.67 -0.58 22.88
C PRO A 94 -9.13 0.70 22.19
N ASN A 95 -8.53 1.00 21.04
CA ASN A 95 -9.02 2.07 20.17
C ASN A 95 -10.40 1.73 19.59
N THR A 96 -11.24 2.76 19.44
CA THR A 96 -12.58 2.66 18.82
C THR A 96 -12.76 3.61 17.63
N ASN A 97 -11.79 4.48 17.35
CA ASN A 97 -11.85 5.42 16.24
C ASN A 97 -11.45 4.75 14.92
N SER A 98 -11.94 5.28 13.80
CA SER A 98 -11.46 4.92 12.45
C SER A 98 -9.95 5.20 12.31
N ILE A 99 -9.28 4.48 11.40
CA ILE A 99 -7.86 4.71 11.09
C ILE A 99 -7.59 6.13 10.57
N LEU A 100 -8.62 6.78 10.01
CA LEU A 100 -8.59 8.18 9.56
C LEU A 100 -9.03 9.17 10.65
N ALA A 101 -8.69 8.87 11.91
CA ALA A 101 -8.87 9.73 13.08
C ALA A 101 -7.79 9.43 14.12
N SER A 102 -7.69 10.26 15.17
CA SER A 102 -6.73 10.04 16.25
C SER A 102 -6.98 8.72 16.99
N ASN A 103 -5.92 7.99 17.30
CA ASN A 103 -5.96 6.72 18.03
C ASN A 103 -6.33 7.01 19.50
N ASN A 104 -7.50 6.51 19.94
CA ASN A 104 -8.04 6.78 21.28
C ASN A 104 -7.79 5.65 22.30
N ALA A 105 -6.90 4.70 21.98
CA ALA A 105 -6.52 3.63 22.90
C ALA A 105 -5.99 4.18 24.22
N LYS A 106 -6.37 3.53 25.32
CA LYS A 106 -5.82 3.78 26.65
C LYS A 106 -4.96 2.59 27.02
N ILE A 107 -3.66 2.74 26.81
CA ILE A 107 -2.67 1.78 27.26
C ILE A 107 -2.36 2.08 28.74
N LYS A 108 -2.34 1.05 29.60
CA LYS A 108 -2.01 1.20 31.04
C LYS A 108 -0.77 0.44 31.49
N VAL A 109 -0.21 -0.41 30.64
CA VAL A 109 0.98 -1.21 30.94
C VAL A 109 2.06 -0.89 29.90
N ALA A 110 3.21 -0.42 30.36
CA ALA A 110 4.40 -0.25 29.55
C ALA A 110 5.48 -1.24 29.99
N LEU A 111 6.08 -1.95 29.03
CA LEU A 111 7.30 -2.71 29.24
C LEU A 111 8.48 -1.76 29.02
N ASP A 112 9.20 -1.45 30.09
CA ASP A 112 10.18 -0.36 30.12
C ASP A 112 11.61 -0.89 30.14
N SER A 113 12.29 -0.68 29.02
CA SER A 113 13.68 -1.06 28.77
C SER A 113 14.60 0.16 28.61
N ARG A 114 14.13 1.37 28.96
CA ARG A 114 14.96 2.59 28.98
C ARG A 114 16.15 2.45 29.93
N GLY A 115 15.98 1.67 31.00
CA GLY A 115 17.04 1.28 31.94
C GLY A 115 18.02 0.21 31.40
N GLY A 116 17.86 -0.26 30.17
CA GLY A 116 18.78 -1.19 29.50
C GLY A 116 18.57 -2.69 29.76
N GLY A 117 17.58 -3.08 30.58
CA GLY A 117 17.16 -4.46 30.77
C GLY A 117 16.52 -5.03 29.50
N ARG A 118 16.99 -6.19 29.04
CA ARG A 118 16.70 -6.79 27.72
C ARG A 118 17.13 -8.25 27.68
N LEU A 119 16.51 -9.06 26.83
CA LEU A 119 17.03 -10.38 26.47
C LEU A 119 18.01 -10.21 25.29
N VAL A 120 19.30 -10.44 25.50
CA VAL A 120 20.29 -10.45 24.40
C VAL A 120 20.13 -11.73 23.59
N LEU A 121 20.13 -11.63 22.26
CA LEU A 121 19.83 -12.73 21.33
C LEU A 121 21.06 -13.58 20.97
N ALA A 122 22.05 -13.62 21.87
CA ALA A 122 23.19 -14.54 21.81
C ALA A 122 23.35 -15.32 23.11
N ASN A 123 23.97 -16.50 23.02
CA ASN A 123 24.20 -17.40 24.15
C ASN A 123 22.93 -17.79 24.96
N ILE A 124 21.73 -17.72 24.36
CA ILE A 124 20.48 -18.09 25.02
C ILE A 124 20.45 -19.60 25.30
N ALA A 125 20.32 -19.95 26.59
CA ALA A 125 20.31 -21.33 27.05
C ALA A 125 19.15 -22.14 26.44
N GLY A 126 19.47 -23.27 25.80
CA GLY A 126 18.49 -24.18 25.20
C GLY A 126 18.00 -23.78 23.81
N ILE A 127 18.73 -22.89 23.10
CA ILE A 127 18.64 -22.74 21.64
C ILE A 127 19.95 -23.28 21.02
N PRO A 128 19.92 -24.01 19.89
CA PRO A 128 21.11 -24.31 19.08
C PRO A 128 21.70 -23.02 18.49
N LEU A 129 22.97 -22.73 18.81
CA LEU A 129 23.63 -21.47 18.43
C LEU A 129 24.53 -21.67 17.20
N ASP A 130 24.44 -20.79 16.22
CA ASP A 130 25.43 -20.68 15.14
C ASP A 130 26.32 -19.46 15.41
N GLY A 131 27.64 -19.59 15.24
CA GLY A 131 28.63 -18.59 15.63
C GLY A 131 28.68 -18.18 17.12
N GLY A 132 27.77 -18.69 17.97
CA GLY A 132 27.55 -18.24 19.36
C GLY A 132 26.25 -17.46 19.59
N SER A 133 25.52 -17.14 18.52
CA SER A 133 24.27 -16.37 18.56
C SER A 133 23.05 -17.22 18.20
N VAL A 134 21.85 -16.73 18.51
CA VAL A 134 20.61 -17.35 18.01
C VAL A 134 20.57 -17.19 16.49
N PRO A 135 20.47 -18.28 15.70
CA PRO A 135 20.53 -18.15 14.25
C PRO A 135 19.42 -17.23 13.71
N GLY A 136 19.83 -16.28 12.86
CA GLY A 136 19.02 -15.13 12.44
C GLY A 136 19.37 -13.81 13.13
N TYR A 137 20.06 -13.85 14.28
CA TYR A 137 20.39 -12.67 15.10
C TYR A 137 21.87 -12.64 15.53
N GLY A 138 22.35 -11.44 15.88
CA GLY A 138 23.68 -11.18 16.44
C GLY A 138 23.72 -11.12 17.98
N ASP A 139 24.94 -11.07 18.53
CA ASP A 139 25.20 -10.70 19.93
C ASP A 139 25.06 -9.19 20.17
N SER A 140 25.17 -8.40 19.10
CA SER A 140 24.77 -7.00 19.00
C SER A 140 23.25 -6.76 19.02
N GLU A 141 22.41 -7.78 19.20
CA GLU A 141 20.96 -7.70 19.08
C GLU A 141 20.22 -8.26 20.31
N SER A 142 19.05 -7.70 20.63
CA SER A 142 18.32 -7.97 21.87
C SER A 142 16.85 -7.55 21.77
N CYS A 143 15.99 -8.03 22.67
CA CYS A 143 14.56 -7.72 22.66
C CYS A 143 13.96 -7.50 24.06
N ILE A 144 12.78 -6.87 24.09
CA ILE A 144 11.91 -6.85 25.26
C ILE A 144 11.19 -8.20 25.37
N LEU A 145 10.36 -8.56 24.38
CA LEU A 145 9.73 -9.89 24.27
C LEU A 145 10.32 -10.68 23.10
N SER A 146 10.37 -12.00 23.23
CA SER A 146 10.76 -12.92 22.15
C SER A 146 9.72 -14.04 22.02
N ILE A 147 9.28 -14.28 20.79
CA ILE A 147 8.43 -15.42 20.40
C ILE A 147 9.34 -16.38 19.63
N TYR A 148 9.46 -17.62 20.11
CA TYR A 148 10.42 -18.60 19.59
C TYR A 148 9.70 -19.90 19.21
N ASN A 149 9.68 -20.21 17.91
CA ASN A 149 9.13 -21.46 17.37
C ASN A 149 7.70 -21.76 17.90
N ALA A 150 6.88 -20.71 18.02
CA ALA A 150 5.56 -20.73 18.65
C ALA A 150 4.54 -20.03 17.75
N THR A 151 3.51 -20.77 17.37
CA THR A 151 2.52 -20.35 16.36
C THR A 151 1.36 -19.55 16.97
N ASN A 152 0.77 -18.64 16.21
CA ASN A 152 -0.42 -17.83 16.56
C ASN A 152 -0.32 -17.03 17.88
N ALA A 153 0.89 -16.78 18.38
CA ALA A 153 1.09 -16.04 19.63
C ALA A 153 0.65 -14.57 19.45
N THR A 154 -0.23 -14.10 20.33
CA THR A 154 -0.85 -12.77 20.25
C THR A 154 -0.32 -11.85 21.34
N VAL A 155 0.10 -10.64 20.97
CA VAL A 155 0.58 -9.61 21.92
C VAL A 155 -0.17 -8.31 21.68
N ARG A 156 -0.96 -7.87 22.66
CA ARG A 156 -1.86 -6.71 22.49
C ARG A 156 -1.97 -5.77 23.68
N GLY A 157 -2.28 -4.50 23.39
CA GLY A 157 -2.64 -3.50 24.41
C GLY A 157 -1.50 -3.09 25.35
N LEU A 158 -0.25 -3.25 24.93
CA LEU A 158 0.97 -2.90 25.68
C LEU A 158 1.70 -1.72 25.03
N ALA A 159 2.44 -0.95 25.82
CA ALA A 159 3.47 -0.05 25.33
C ALA A 159 4.86 -0.68 25.46
N PHE A 160 5.73 -0.45 24.49
CA PHE A 160 7.11 -0.91 24.44
C PHE A 160 8.04 0.30 24.42
N LEU A 161 8.71 0.55 25.54
CA LEU A 161 9.58 1.70 25.74
C LEU A 161 11.03 1.22 25.86
N SER A 162 11.92 1.94 25.20
CA SER A 162 13.32 1.55 25.02
C SER A 162 14.22 2.78 24.92
N LYS A 163 15.51 2.53 24.71
CA LYS A 163 16.47 3.52 24.22
C LYS A 163 17.03 3.07 22.87
N LEU A 164 17.53 4.03 22.11
CA LEU A 164 18.56 3.77 21.11
C LEU A 164 19.83 3.27 21.81
N THR A 165 20.59 2.43 21.12
CA THR A 165 21.82 1.80 21.61
C THR A 165 22.88 1.80 20.50
N ALA A 166 24.13 1.44 20.83
CA ALA A 166 25.22 1.45 19.84
C ALA A 166 25.11 0.32 18.79
N GLY A 167 24.30 -0.72 19.03
CA GLY A 167 24.26 -1.89 18.15
C GLY A 167 25.54 -2.71 18.18
N THR A 168 26.20 -2.79 19.34
CA THR A 168 27.39 -3.62 19.60
C THR A 168 27.08 -4.68 20.65
N SER A 169 27.96 -5.66 20.84
CA SER A 169 27.81 -6.72 21.84
C SER A 169 27.62 -6.19 23.27
N GLU A 170 28.19 -5.02 23.59
CA GLU A 170 28.07 -4.37 24.89
C GLU A 170 26.74 -3.60 25.05
N ASP A 171 26.33 -2.86 24.02
CA ASP A 171 25.08 -2.09 23.99
C ASP A 171 24.21 -2.49 22.80
N ALA A 172 23.74 -3.74 22.86
CA ALA A 172 22.94 -4.39 21.83
C ALA A 172 21.69 -3.59 21.42
N ALA A 173 21.35 -3.66 20.14
CA ALA A 173 20.11 -3.15 19.55
C ALA A 173 18.89 -3.73 20.26
N ILE A 174 17.90 -2.91 20.64
CA ILE A 174 16.70 -3.36 21.37
C ILE A 174 15.48 -3.35 20.46
N TYR A 175 14.86 -4.51 20.25
CA TYR A 175 13.54 -4.67 19.62
C TYR A 175 12.41 -4.72 20.65
N GLY A 176 11.21 -4.25 20.30
CA GLY A 176 10.01 -4.45 21.11
C GLY A 176 9.61 -5.94 21.19
N VAL A 177 9.41 -6.57 20.03
CA VAL A 177 9.15 -8.01 19.89
C VAL A 177 10.11 -8.63 18.87
N ALA A 178 10.81 -9.69 19.26
CA ALA A 178 11.57 -10.55 18.34
C ALA A 178 10.76 -11.79 17.95
N LEU A 179 10.74 -12.13 16.65
CA LEU A 179 10.06 -13.29 16.07
C LEU A 179 11.11 -14.26 15.54
N ILE A 180 11.31 -15.37 16.24
CA ILE A 180 12.50 -16.22 16.10
C ILE A 180 12.11 -17.60 15.58
N ARG A 181 12.75 -18.04 14.49
CA ARG A 181 12.44 -19.31 13.82
C ARG A 181 10.97 -19.32 13.39
N ASN A 182 10.27 -20.44 13.51
CA ASN A 182 8.86 -20.59 13.16
C ASN A 182 7.92 -19.93 14.19
N ALA A 183 8.00 -18.61 14.32
CA ALA A 183 7.07 -17.82 15.13
C ALA A 183 5.81 -17.45 14.32
N ASP A 184 5.23 -18.45 13.66
CA ASP A 184 4.34 -18.30 12.51
C ASP A 184 2.95 -17.82 12.92
N GLY A 185 2.34 -16.93 12.12
CA GLY A 185 1.01 -16.38 12.40
C GLY A 185 0.94 -15.49 13.65
N ALA A 186 2.07 -15.01 14.17
CA ALA A 186 2.10 -14.11 15.33
C ALA A 186 1.24 -12.85 15.08
N HIS A 187 0.45 -12.44 16.07
CA HIS A 187 -0.47 -11.30 15.96
C HIS A 187 -0.09 -10.17 16.93
N ILE A 188 0.48 -9.10 16.40
CA ILE A 188 0.90 -7.92 17.18
C ILE A 188 -0.09 -6.78 16.92
N ASN A 189 -0.96 -6.47 17.88
CA ASN A 189 -2.10 -5.57 17.65
C ASN A 189 -2.40 -4.60 18.81
N GLY A 190 -2.86 -3.38 18.53
CA GLY A 190 -3.26 -2.44 19.58
C GLY A 190 -2.11 -1.98 20.50
N CYS A 191 -0.86 -2.20 20.09
CA CYS A 191 0.34 -1.90 20.88
C CYS A 191 0.96 -0.56 20.47
N TRP A 192 1.60 0.11 21.42
CA TRP A 192 2.37 1.33 21.18
C TRP A 192 3.86 1.04 21.29
N PHE A 193 4.64 1.48 20.32
CA PHE A 193 6.07 1.19 20.18
C PHE A 193 6.83 2.50 20.09
N GLY A 194 7.66 2.77 21.10
CA GLY A 194 8.53 3.95 21.13
C GLY A 194 7.83 5.28 21.48
N VAL A 195 6.53 5.28 21.77
CA VAL A 195 5.80 6.42 22.35
C VAL A 195 5.27 6.06 23.74
N ASP A 196 5.54 6.91 24.73
CA ASP A 196 5.08 6.76 26.11
C ASP A 196 3.56 6.99 26.25
N LEU A 197 3.04 6.68 27.42
CA LEU A 197 1.61 6.66 27.78
C LEU A 197 0.99 8.08 27.91
N ASP A 198 1.77 9.13 27.65
CA ASP A 198 1.32 10.50 27.40
C ASP A 198 0.96 10.76 25.93
N GLY A 199 1.26 9.82 25.04
CA GLY A 199 1.07 9.91 23.59
C GLY A 199 2.05 10.84 22.88
N LYS A 200 3.16 11.25 23.51
CA LYS A 200 4.05 12.33 23.04
C LYS A 200 5.54 12.11 23.31
N THR A 201 5.90 11.48 24.42
CA THR A 201 7.30 11.29 24.80
C THR A 201 7.90 10.12 24.02
N VAL A 202 8.89 10.40 23.17
CA VAL A 202 9.53 9.39 22.31
C VAL A 202 10.68 8.68 23.03
N ALA A 203 10.57 7.35 23.10
CA ALA A 203 11.48 6.41 23.73
C ALA A 203 11.55 5.09 22.93
N GLY A 204 11.91 5.18 21.65
CA GLY A 204 12.08 4.03 20.76
C GLY A 204 13.43 3.33 20.89
N GLY A 205 13.60 2.25 20.11
CA GLY A 205 14.80 1.43 20.02
C GLY A 205 15.16 1.13 18.56
N LYS A 206 15.71 -0.06 18.28
CA LYS A 206 16.05 -0.46 16.91
C LYS A 206 14.80 -0.70 16.08
N ALA A 207 13.90 -1.58 16.56
CA ALA A 207 12.63 -1.85 15.90
C ALA A 207 11.48 -2.15 16.85
N GLY A 208 10.24 -1.95 16.38
CA GLY A 208 9.04 -2.32 17.11
C GLY A 208 8.83 -3.84 17.07
N VAL A 209 8.83 -4.41 15.87
CA VAL A 209 8.85 -5.86 15.65
C VAL A 209 10.00 -6.22 14.71
N ALA A 210 10.80 -7.23 15.07
CA ALA A 210 11.89 -7.74 14.25
C ALA A 210 11.80 -9.27 14.13
N GLY A 211 11.88 -9.81 12.92
CA GLY A 211 11.85 -11.25 12.67
C GLY A 211 12.79 -11.59 11.53
N PHE A 212 13.76 -12.47 11.75
CA PHE A 212 14.82 -12.74 10.78
C PHE A 212 14.95 -14.23 10.47
N ARG A 213 15.52 -14.54 9.30
CA ARG A 213 15.70 -15.91 8.84
C ARG A 213 16.60 -16.71 9.77
N HIS A 214 16.01 -17.68 10.43
CA HIS A 214 16.71 -18.69 11.20
C HIS A 214 17.35 -19.72 10.25
N ARG A 215 18.68 -19.72 10.18
CA ARG A 215 19.46 -20.67 9.38
C ARG A 215 20.39 -21.46 10.29
N PHE A 216 20.19 -22.77 10.42
CA PHE A 216 21.06 -23.63 11.24
C PHE A 216 21.72 -24.73 10.40
N ALA A 217 22.93 -25.13 10.77
CA ALA A 217 23.75 -26.05 9.97
C ALA A 217 23.17 -27.47 9.96
N GLY A 218 22.57 -27.87 8.83
CA GLY A 218 21.89 -29.17 8.67
C GLY A 218 20.37 -29.10 8.80
N GLU A 219 19.79 -27.91 8.92
CA GLU A 219 18.35 -27.65 8.90
C GLU A 219 18.00 -26.71 7.72
N ASP A 220 16.74 -26.70 7.29
CA ASP A 220 16.25 -25.75 6.29
C ASP A 220 16.14 -24.32 6.86
N ASP A 221 16.14 -23.30 6.00
CA ASP A 221 15.89 -21.91 6.39
C ASP A 221 14.45 -21.76 6.93
N ALA A 222 14.29 -21.24 8.15
CA ALA A 222 12.99 -21.01 8.79
C ALA A 222 12.73 -19.51 9.03
N TYR A 223 11.46 -19.12 8.99
CA TYR A 223 10.98 -17.74 9.03
C TYR A 223 9.70 -17.64 9.88
N PRO A 224 9.35 -16.47 10.45
CA PRO A 224 8.10 -16.21 11.17
C PRO A 224 6.93 -15.89 10.22
N ASP A 225 6.60 -16.83 9.33
CA ASP A 225 5.69 -16.61 8.20
C ASP A 225 4.24 -16.33 8.63
N GLY A 226 3.49 -15.61 7.79
CA GLY A 226 2.08 -15.29 8.04
C GLY A 226 1.81 -14.30 9.19
N THR A 227 2.86 -13.66 9.73
CA THR A 227 2.75 -12.68 10.83
C THR A 227 1.82 -11.52 10.48
N VAL A 228 0.92 -11.18 11.41
CA VAL A 228 0.00 -10.04 11.31
C VAL A 228 0.43 -8.92 12.24
N VAL A 229 0.71 -7.74 11.67
CA VAL A 229 0.96 -6.52 12.42
C VAL A 229 -0.22 -5.56 12.24
N GLY A 230 -1.04 -5.48 13.29
CA GLY A 230 -2.22 -4.62 13.37
C GLY A 230 -3.51 -5.36 13.05
N VAL A 231 -4.29 -4.87 12.09
CA VAL A 231 -5.58 -5.45 11.69
C VAL A 231 -5.38 -6.79 10.99
N LYS A 232 -6.16 -7.80 11.39
CA LYS A 232 -6.27 -9.07 10.66
C LYS A 232 -7.42 -9.03 9.66
N ALA A 233 -7.34 -9.84 8.60
CA ALA A 233 -8.45 -10.03 7.66
C ALA A 233 -9.77 -10.39 8.39
N ARG A 234 -10.88 -9.82 7.92
CA ARG A 234 -12.24 -10.04 8.45
C ARG A 234 -12.36 -9.80 9.96
N SER A 235 -11.66 -8.80 10.47
CA SER A 235 -11.70 -8.37 11.86
C SER A 235 -12.98 -7.62 12.18
N THR A 236 -13.89 -8.29 12.90
CA THR A 236 -15.13 -7.73 13.44
C THR A 236 -14.91 -6.57 14.45
N ASN A 237 -13.66 -6.24 14.78
CA ASN A 237 -13.29 -5.07 15.57
C ASN A 237 -11.90 -4.53 15.15
N ALA A 238 -11.73 -4.24 13.84
CA ALA A 238 -10.49 -3.68 13.29
C ALA A 238 -9.95 -2.45 14.07
N PRO A 239 -10.76 -1.45 14.49
CA PRO A 239 -10.28 -0.33 15.31
C PRO A 239 -9.49 -0.72 16.56
N ALA A 240 -9.84 -1.83 17.22
CA ALA A 240 -9.16 -2.30 18.43
C ALA A 240 -7.77 -2.91 18.18
N GLN A 241 -7.34 -2.99 16.92
CA GLN A 241 -6.11 -3.65 16.50
C GLN A 241 -5.00 -2.69 16.06
N PHE A 242 -5.25 -1.38 16.00
CA PHE A 242 -4.29 -0.41 15.49
C PHE A 242 -3.06 -0.25 16.38
N ASN A 243 -1.86 -0.51 15.83
CA ASN A 243 -0.61 -0.17 16.51
C ASN A 243 -0.18 1.27 16.21
N VAL A 244 0.68 1.81 17.06
CA VAL A 244 1.41 3.07 16.84
C VAL A 244 2.90 2.82 17.00
N PHE A 245 3.70 3.16 16.01
CA PHE A 245 5.16 3.09 16.04
C PHE A 245 5.72 4.51 15.86
N VAL A 246 6.55 4.98 16.79
CA VAL A 246 7.19 6.30 16.73
C VAL A 246 8.64 6.19 17.21
N GLY A 247 9.59 6.67 16.40
CA GLY A 247 10.98 6.78 16.82
C GLY A 247 11.71 5.45 17.01
N MET A 248 11.27 4.41 16.33
CA MET A 248 12.15 3.28 16.04
C MET A 248 13.14 3.68 14.95
N GLN A 249 14.36 3.16 14.97
CA GLN A 249 15.28 3.36 13.84
C GLN A 249 14.68 2.78 12.54
N ILE A 250 13.97 1.66 12.65
CA ILE A 250 13.05 1.09 11.64
C ILE A 250 11.83 0.52 12.36
N SER A 251 10.58 0.75 11.92
CA SER A 251 9.42 0.30 12.72
C SER A 251 9.21 -1.21 12.69
N LEU A 252 9.34 -1.84 11.50
CA LEU A 252 9.28 -3.29 11.30
C LEU A 252 10.46 -3.78 10.46
N ALA A 253 11.11 -4.86 10.86
CA ALA A 253 12.14 -5.52 10.06
C ALA A 253 11.86 -7.03 10.03
N LEU A 254 11.30 -7.53 8.93
CA LEU A 254 10.76 -8.89 8.83
C LEU A 254 11.39 -9.64 7.65
N GLU A 255 11.86 -10.86 7.84
CA GLU A 255 12.23 -11.80 6.78
C GLU A 255 11.28 -12.99 6.82
N GLY A 256 10.69 -13.39 5.68
CA GLY A 256 9.62 -14.40 5.61
C GLY A 256 8.54 -13.99 4.60
N GLU A 257 7.41 -14.67 4.53
CA GLU A 257 6.32 -14.38 3.60
C GLU A 257 4.90 -14.33 4.22
N GLY A 258 3.92 -13.88 3.43
CA GLY A 258 2.50 -13.89 3.82
C GLY A 258 2.13 -12.85 4.88
N PHE A 259 2.95 -11.82 5.09
CA PHE A 259 2.71 -10.81 6.12
C PHE A 259 1.46 -9.97 5.83
N ARG A 260 0.66 -9.66 6.86
CA ARG A 260 -0.36 -8.60 6.79
C ARG A 260 0.01 -7.46 7.71
N ILE A 261 0.26 -6.30 7.14
CA ILE A 261 0.65 -5.07 7.84
C ILE A 261 -0.47 -4.05 7.60
N ALA A 262 -1.41 -3.94 8.52
CA ALA A 262 -2.65 -3.19 8.32
C ALA A 262 -3.09 -2.40 9.56
N GLY A 263 -3.67 -1.21 9.40
CA GLY A 263 -4.21 -0.40 10.50
C GLY A 263 -3.15 0.23 11.41
N ASN A 264 -1.91 0.47 10.93
CA ASN A 264 -0.82 0.96 11.77
C ASN A 264 -0.48 2.44 11.50
N PHE A 265 -0.04 3.15 12.53
CA PHE A 265 0.64 4.45 12.41
C PHE A 265 2.15 4.22 12.46
N PHE A 266 2.90 4.65 11.45
CA PHE A 266 4.36 4.51 11.35
C PHE A 266 5.05 5.88 11.31
N ASN A 267 5.80 6.23 12.35
CA ASN A 267 6.37 7.56 12.56
C ASN A 267 5.33 8.70 12.49
N VAL A 268 4.12 8.42 12.98
CA VAL A 268 3.04 9.39 13.20
C VAL A 268 2.53 9.18 14.63
N PHE A 269 2.36 10.28 15.38
CA PHE A 269 1.87 10.21 16.76
C PHE A 269 0.40 9.76 16.84
N PRO A 270 -0.10 9.34 18.02
CA PRO A 270 -1.51 8.97 18.22
C PRO A 270 -2.56 10.02 17.83
N ASP A 271 -2.18 11.28 17.61
CA ASP A 271 -3.11 12.30 17.06
C ASP A 271 -3.39 12.13 15.56
N GLY A 272 -2.57 11.37 14.83
CA GLY A 272 -2.67 11.12 13.40
C GLY A 272 -2.22 12.27 12.49
N VAL A 273 -1.74 13.39 13.05
CA VAL A 273 -1.41 14.63 12.32
C VAL A 273 -0.04 15.22 12.70
N THR A 274 0.64 14.70 13.72
CA THR A 274 2.03 15.06 14.05
C THR A 274 2.98 13.99 13.51
N ASP A 275 3.89 14.42 12.62
CA ASP A 275 4.99 13.65 12.03
C ASP A 275 6.13 13.39 13.03
N PHE A 276 6.83 12.26 12.94
CA PHE A 276 8.09 12.01 13.62
C PHE A 276 9.18 11.58 12.63
N ASN A 277 9.80 12.56 11.97
CA ASN A 277 10.96 12.29 11.14
C ASN A 277 12.24 12.22 11.99
N ALA A 278 12.65 10.98 12.30
CA ALA A 278 13.78 10.67 13.18
C ALA A 278 15.11 11.32 12.75
N ALA A 279 15.30 11.59 11.46
CA ALA A 279 16.51 12.26 10.95
C ALA A 279 16.70 13.70 11.49
N PHE A 280 15.66 14.30 12.10
CA PHE A 280 15.72 15.63 12.70
C PHE A 280 15.72 15.64 14.24
N ASP A 281 15.62 14.48 14.91
CA ASP A 281 15.86 14.38 16.37
C ASP A 281 17.36 14.09 16.60
N PRO A 282 18.11 14.94 17.32
CA PRO A 282 19.54 14.75 17.56
C PRO A 282 19.93 13.40 18.19
N LYS A 283 19.00 12.66 18.83
CA LYS A 283 19.26 11.31 19.35
C LYS A 283 19.62 10.28 18.26
N TYR A 284 19.22 10.51 17.01
CA TYR A 284 19.38 9.58 15.89
C TYR A 284 20.54 9.97 14.97
N ALA A 285 21.29 11.05 15.29
CA ALA A 285 22.34 11.58 14.42
C ALA A 285 23.44 10.56 14.10
N ASP A 286 23.85 9.76 15.10
CA ASP A 286 24.81 8.66 14.93
C ASP A 286 24.12 7.36 14.43
N ASN A 287 22.85 7.17 14.79
CA ASN A 287 22.02 6.00 14.52
C ASN A 287 21.03 6.26 13.37
N ARG A 288 21.57 6.50 12.16
CA ARG A 288 20.85 6.86 10.92
C ARG A 288 19.45 6.26 10.83
N ALA A 289 18.44 7.11 10.67
CA ALA A 289 17.07 6.66 10.51
C ALA A 289 16.88 5.87 9.20
N GLU A 290 16.14 4.77 9.27
CA GLU A 290 15.82 3.93 8.13
C GLU A 290 14.41 4.27 7.58
N GLY A 291 13.87 3.41 6.72
CA GLY A 291 12.47 3.51 6.30
C GLY A 291 11.49 3.20 7.45
N ALA A 292 10.20 3.23 7.14
CA ALA A 292 9.19 2.72 8.06
C ALA A 292 9.32 1.21 8.28
N MET A 293 9.66 0.44 7.23
CA MET A 293 9.80 -1.01 7.32
C MET A 293 10.73 -1.61 6.26
N GLN A 294 11.26 -2.80 6.58
CA GLN A 294 12.05 -3.69 5.71
C GLN A 294 11.41 -5.08 5.68
N ILE A 295 11.27 -5.66 4.48
CA ILE A 295 10.67 -6.98 4.24
C ILE A 295 11.62 -7.83 3.37
N GLY A 296 12.31 -8.80 3.96
CA GLY A 296 13.46 -9.48 3.35
C GLY A 296 13.29 -10.96 3.02
N ARG A 297 14.25 -11.48 2.24
CA ARG A 297 14.50 -12.88 1.83
C ARG A 297 13.44 -13.55 0.98
N ILE A 298 12.18 -13.46 1.39
CA ILE A 298 11.04 -13.86 0.59
C ILE A 298 10.23 -12.58 0.42
N GLY A 299 9.30 -12.26 1.32
CA GLY A 299 8.48 -11.05 1.25
C GLY A 299 7.32 -11.15 0.26
N SER A 300 7.20 -12.30 -0.42
CA SER A 300 6.06 -12.64 -1.25
C SER A 300 4.75 -12.67 -0.45
N LYS A 301 3.61 -12.57 -1.15
CA LYS A 301 2.26 -12.64 -0.57
C LYS A 301 1.99 -11.62 0.54
N THR A 302 2.76 -10.51 0.57
CA THR A 302 2.68 -9.50 1.63
C THR A 302 1.63 -8.44 1.30
N VAL A 303 0.68 -8.24 2.22
CA VAL A 303 -0.32 -7.17 2.17
C VAL A 303 0.09 -6.03 3.10
N ILE A 304 0.25 -4.83 2.55
CA ILE A 304 0.49 -3.59 3.27
C ILE A 304 -0.73 -2.68 3.05
N GLY A 305 -1.60 -2.62 4.06
CA GLY A 305 -2.86 -1.88 4.03
C GLY A 305 -4.06 -2.81 3.84
N THR A 306 -4.97 -2.40 2.96
CA THR A 306 -6.21 -3.12 2.62
C THR A 306 -5.93 -4.29 1.66
N ASP A 307 -6.69 -5.38 1.71
CA ASP A 307 -6.67 -6.43 0.67
C ASP A 307 -7.89 -6.42 -0.27
N GLY A 308 -8.81 -5.46 -0.11
CA GLY A 308 -9.95 -5.27 -1.02
C GLY A 308 -11.08 -6.26 -0.77
N ASP A 309 -10.98 -7.14 0.23
CA ASP A 309 -11.89 -8.27 0.39
C ASP A 309 -13.32 -7.88 0.86
N GLY A 310 -13.58 -6.59 1.09
CA GLY A 310 -14.89 -6.03 1.42
C GLY A 310 -15.22 -6.06 2.90
N ASP A 311 -14.53 -6.89 3.70
CA ASP A 311 -14.66 -6.87 5.16
C ASP A 311 -13.63 -5.89 5.75
N ASN A 312 -14.12 -4.91 6.51
CA ASN A 312 -13.33 -3.95 7.31
C ASN A 312 -12.24 -3.10 6.61
N ASP A 313 -12.05 -3.19 5.28
CA ASP A 313 -11.10 -2.41 4.44
C ASP A 313 -10.85 -0.97 4.89
N ALA A 314 -11.94 -0.25 5.22
CA ALA A 314 -11.88 1.15 5.62
C ALA A 314 -10.96 1.45 6.81
N ASN A 315 -10.63 0.43 7.62
CA ASN A 315 -9.75 0.47 8.78
C ASN A 315 -8.37 -0.20 8.56
N GLU A 316 -8.10 -0.81 7.41
CA GLU A 316 -6.88 -1.60 7.17
C GLU A 316 -5.68 -0.80 6.68
N ARG A 317 -5.91 0.44 6.25
CA ARG A 317 -4.87 1.40 5.84
C ARG A 317 -3.74 1.50 6.87
N ASN A 318 -2.52 1.78 6.42
CA ASN A 318 -1.50 2.34 7.31
C ASN A 318 -1.31 3.84 7.03
N VAL A 319 -0.82 4.57 8.03
CA VAL A 319 -0.52 6.01 7.96
C VAL A 319 0.97 6.18 8.21
N PHE A 320 1.70 6.64 7.20
CA PHE A 320 3.16 6.75 7.20
C PHE A 320 3.63 8.21 7.30
N GLY A 321 4.50 8.47 8.27
CA GLY A 321 5.22 9.72 8.47
C GLY A 321 6.21 10.04 7.35
N GLY A 322 6.89 11.17 7.48
CA GLY A 322 7.88 11.64 6.52
C GLY A 322 9.21 10.88 6.61
N VAL A 323 9.75 10.46 5.46
CA VAL A 323 11.13 9.95 5.35
C VAL A 323 11.93 10.86 4.44
N VAL A 324 13.12 11.26 4.90
CA VAL A 324 14.03 12.16 4.16
C VAL A 324 15.26 11.41 3.67
N PRO A 325 16.03 11.97 2.71
CA PRO A 325 17.13 11.25 2.08
C PRO A 325 18.32 11.01 3.02
N ARG A 326 19.18 10.04 2.68
CA ARG A 326 20.46 9.77 3.38
C ARG A 326 21.38 11.00 3.51
N SER A 327 21.30 11.99 2.62
CA SER A 327 22.05 13.25 2.72
C SER A 327 21.54 14.18 3.83
N LEU A 328 20.31 13.99 4.29
CA LEU A 328 19.68 14.69 5.41
C LEU A 328 19.56 13.81 6.67
N GLY A 329 20.32 12.71 6.75
CA GLY A 329 20.35 11.79 7.91
C GLY A 329 19.32 10.67 7.90
N GLY A 330 18.42 10.64 6.91
CA GLY A 330 17.41 9.59 6.74
C GLY A 330 17.85 8.45 5.81
N TYR A 331 16.94 8.00 4.96
CA TYR A 331 17.05 6.74 4.20
C TYR A 331 16.90 6.92 2.68
N THR A 332 16.70 5.82 1.94
CA THR A 332 16.52 5.81 0.47
C THR A 332 15.07 5.66 0.03
N HIS A 333 14.20 5.08 0.87
CA HIS A 333 12.80 4.76 0.53
C HIS A 333 11.96 4.61 1.80
N THR A 334 10.63 4.77 1.71
CA THR A 334 9.72 4.63 2.86
C THR A 334 9.51 3.17 3.27
N ILE A 335 9.35 2.27 2.31
CA ILE A 335 9.21 0.82 2.49
C ILE A 335 10.34 0.14 1.72
N GLU A 336 11.01 -0.86 2.30
CA GLU A 336 12.01 -1.66 1.61
C GLU A 336 11.55 -3.11 1.47
N PHE A 337 11.89 -3.73 0.34
CA PHE A 337 12.06 -5.16 0.28
C PHE A 337 13.43 -5.56 -0.27
N TYR A 338 14.03 -6.66 0.22
CA TYR A 338 15.35 -7.11 -0.21
C TYR A 338 15.53 -8.64 -0.29
N GLY A 339 16.21 -9.13 -1.32
CA GLY A 339 16.67 -10.53 -1.44
C GLY A 339 15.58 -11.57 -1.75
N GLY A 340 16.00 -12.65 -2.42
CA GLY A 340 15.17 -13.81 -2.82
C GLY A 340 13.92 -13.46 -3.62
N GLU A 341 12.79 -14.14 -3.36
CA GLU A 341 11.59 -14.11 -4.20
C GLU A 341 10.49 -13.18 -3.64
N ARG A 342 10.20 -12.09 -4.36
CA ARG A 342 9.30 -11.01 -3.96
C ARG A 342 8.14 -10.83 -4.94
N ASN A 343 7.14 -11.70 -4.84
CA ASN A 343 6.02 -11.83 -5.75
C ASN A 343 4.65 -11.68 -5.04
N ASP A 344 3.61 -11.31 -5.79
CA ASP A 344 2.22 -11.18 -5.32
C ASP A 344 2.10 -10.26 -4.08
N ILE A 345 2.70 -9.07 -4.17
CA ILE A 345 2.69 -8.04 -3.11
C ILE A 345 1.54 -7.06 -3.34
N VAL A 346 0.82 -6.68 -2.28
CA VAL A 346 -0.24 -5.67 -2.31
C VAL A 346 0.13 -4.49 -1.41
N LEU A 347 0.08 -3.28 -1.95
CA LEU A 347 0.23 -2.01 -1.23
C LEU A 347 -0.99 -1.14 -1.56
N ALA A 348 -2.05 -1.21 -0.74
CA ALA A 348 -3.34 -0.60 -1.06
C ALA A 348 -3.98 0.16 0.12
N GLY A 349 -4.59 1.31 -0.20
CA GLY A 349 -5.37 2.17 0.69
C GLY A 349 -4.57 3.05 1.64
N ASN A 350 -3.24 2.95 1.67
CA ASN A 350 -2.37 3.62 2.63
C ASN A 350 -2.30 5.14 2.42
N TYR A 351 -2.01 5.86 3.51
CA TYR A 351 -1.73 7.29 3.52
C TYR A 351 -0.23 7.46 3.75
N ILE A 352 0.49 8.09 2.81
CA ILE A 352 1.96 8.18 2.84
C ILE A 352 2.39 9.63 2.72
N GLY A 353 3.16 10.14 3.69
CA GLY A 353 3.59 11.53 3.74
C GLY A 353 2.45 12.54 4.02
N VAL A 354 1.34 12.04 4.56
CA VAL A 354 0.12 12.81 4.87
C VAL A 354 -0.58 12.26 6.11
N GLY A 355 -1.11 13.16 6.95
CA GLY A 355 -1.87 12.80 8.15
C GLY A 355 -3.25 12.24 7.86
N VAL A 356 -3.92 11.76 8.91
CA VAL A 356 -5.24 11.10 8.85
C VAL A 356 -6.35 11.95 8.20
N ASP A 357 -6.22 13.27 8.23
CA ASP A 357 -7.13 14.22 7.59
C ASP A 357 -6.99 14.27 6.04
N GLY A 358 -5.97 13.63 5.47
CA GLY A 358 -5.71 13.59 4.02
C GLY A 358 -5.16 14.89 3.43
N THR A 359 -4.71 15.84 4.26
CA THR A 359 -4.29 17.20 3.86
C THR A 359 -3.02 17.70 4.56
N THR A 360 -2.80 17.34 5.83
CA THR A 360 -1.62 17.73 6.62
C THR A 360 -0.36 17.07 6.02
N ARG A 361 0.50 17.87 5.40
CA ARG A 361 1.74 17.41 4.73
C ARG A 361 2.82 17.04 5.76
N PHE A 362 3.40 15.86 5.62
CA PHE A 362 4.59 15.44 6.37
C PHE A 362 5.88 15.73 5.59
N THR A 363 7.04 15.70 6.26
CA THR A 363 8.32 16.07 5.62
C THR A 363 8.95 14.85 4.94
N ASN A 364 8.62 14.67 3.66
CA ASN A 364 8.88 13.44 2.89
C ASN A 364 9.56 13.76 1.54
N GLY A 365 10.52 12.95 1.11
CA GLY A 365 11.30 13.19 -0.12
C GLY A 365 12.03 11.99 -0.70
N VAL A 366 11.50 10.78 -0.51
CA VAL A 366 12.10 9.51 -0.96
C VAL A 366 11.11 8.68 -1.79
N PRO A 367 11.60 7.78 -2.68
CA PRO A 367 10.81 6.70 -3.27
C PRO A 367 9.90 5.98 -2.25
N VAL A 368 8.71 5.57 -2.68
CA VAL A 368 7.69 4.98 -1.79
C VAL A 368 8.11 3.57 -1.36
N VAL A 369 8.56 2.77 -2.32
CA VAL A 369 9.01 1.38 -2.11
C VAL A 369 10.35 1.16 -2.80
N GLY A 370 11.25 0.42 -2.16
CA GLY A 370 12.49 -0.09 -2.74
C GLY A 370 12.44 -1.60 -3.00
N GLY A 371 13.01 -2.05 -4.13
CA GLY A 371 13.48 -3.43 -4.32
C GLY A 371 12.48 -4.46 -4.88
N LEU A 372 11.35 -4.04 -5.44
CA LEU A 372 10.31 -4.94 -6.00
C LEU A 372 10.80 -5.77 -7.20
N GLN A 373 10.27 -7.00 -7.36
CA GLN A 373 10.78 -7.98 -8.36
C GLN A 373 9.73 -8.84 -9.10
N GLY A 374 8.61 -9.22 -8.47
CA GLY A 374 7.54 -10.02 -9.10
C GLY A 374 6.32 -9.18 -9.47
N ASN A 375 5.13 -9.78 -9.42
CA ASN A 375 3.85 -9.07 -9.42
C ASN A 375 3.76 -8.14 -8.22
N THR A 376 3.29 -6.91 -8.43
CA THR A 376 2.96 -6.00 -7.31
C THR A 376 1.80 -5.10 -7.67
N GLN A 377 0.76 -5.10 -6.84
CA GLN A 377 -0.33 -4.14 -6.87
C GLN A 377 0.01 -2.96 -5.96
N ILE A 378 0.13 -1.76 -6.54
CA ILE A 378 0.15 -0.51 -5.78
C ILE A 378 -1.14 0.24 -6.11
N GLY A 379 -2.05 0.33 -5.16
CA GLY A 379 -3.38 0.92 -5.35
C GLY A 379 -4.45 -0.13 -5.65
N SER A 380 -5.35 0.16 -6.58
CA SER A 380 -6.54 -0.66 -6.88
C SER A 380 -6.31 -1.60 -8.05
N ASP A 381 -6.81 -2.84 -7.95
CA ASP A 381 -6.93 -3.75 -9.11
C ASP A 381 -8.15 -3.42 -9.98
N PHE A 382 -9.16 -2.77 -9.39
CA PHE A 382 -10.50 -2.54 -9.93
C PHE A 382 -11.27 -3.83 -10.25
N ASP A 383 -11.32 -4.78 -9.31
CA ASP A 383 -12.22 -5.95 -9.36
C ASP A 383 -13.71 -5.59 -9.17
N GLY A 384 -14.00 -4.38 -8.65
CA GLY A 384 -15.34 -3.87 -8.34
C GLY A 384 -15.72 -3.93 -6.86
N LYS A 385 -14.79 -4.33 -5.99
CA LYS A 385 -14.92 -4.44 -4.55
C LYS A 385 -13.89 -3.52 -3.87
N SER A 386 -14.40 -2.56 -3.10
CA SER A 386 -13.55 -1.63 -2.33
C SER A 386 -12.55 -0.79 -3.16
N ASP A 387 -12.67 -0.68 -4.49
CA ASP A 387 -11.81 0.13 -5.39
C ASP A 387 -11.54 1.55 -4.83
N ASN A 388 -12.60 2.17 -4.28
CA ASN A 388 -12.58 3.52 -3.73
C ASN A 388 -11.85 3.64 -2.38
N LEU A 389 -11.46 2.50 -1.80
CA LEU A 389 -10.70 2.35 -0.57
C LEU A 389 -9.24 1.91 -0.83
N GLU A 390 -8.99 1.10 -1.87
CA GLU A 390 -7.68 0.59 -2.28
C GLU A 390 -6.71 1.64 -2.84
N GLY A 391 -7.21 2.73 -3.43
CA GLY A 391 -6.32 3.78 -3.95
C GLY A 391 -5.53 4.48 -2.85
N ASN A 392 -4.19 4.30 -2.81
CA ASN A 392 -3.34 4.98 -1.83
C ASN A 392 -3.38 6.51 -2.01
N LEU A 393 -3.22 7.25 -0.92
CA LEU A 393 -3.02 8.71 -0.92
C LEU A 393 -1.54 9.00 -0.64
N ILE A 394 -0.77 9.33 -1.69
CA ILE A 394 0.69 9.42 -1.61
C ILE A 394 1.16 10.84 -1.86
N PHE A 395 1.65 11.46 -0.80
CA PHE A 395 2.14 12.84 -0.75
C PHE A 395 3.66 12.84 -0.57
N ASN A 396 4.38 13.46 -1.51
CA ASN A 396 5.85 13.39 -1.51
C ASN A 396 6.51 14.74 -1.87
N ASN A 397 7.84 14.74 -1.85
CA ASN A 397 8.75 15.84 -2.14
C ASN A 397 8.35 17.15 -1.47
N TYR A 398 7.99 17.09 -0.18
CA TYR A 398 7.51 18.21 0.60
C TYR A 398 8.42 18.49 1.82
N PRO A 399 8.84 19.75 2.05
CA PRO A 399 8.75 20.88 1.12
C PRO A 399 9.84 20.77 0.03
N ILE A 400 9.47 20.88 -1.26
CA ILE A 400 10.36 20.61 -2.41
C ILE A 400 11.74 21.30 -2.33
N LYS A 401 11.79 22.51 -1.77
CA LYS A 401 13.02 23.31 -1.57
C LYS A 401 14.05 22.68 -0.62
N MET A 402 13.64 21.73 0.22
CA MET A 402 14.54 20.99 1.12
C MET A 402 15.43 20.01 0.36
N PHE A 403 15.01 19.60 -0.84
CA PHE A 403 15.69 18.56 -1.62
C PHE A 403 16.52 19.13 -2.76
N THR A 404 16.36 20.40 -3.13
CA THR A 404 17.22 21.08 -4.13
C THR A 404 18.52 21.55 -3.47
N PRO A 405 19.71 20.98 -3.78
CA PRO A 405 20.10 20.39 -5.08
C PRO A 405 20.10 18.85 -5.17
N ASP A 406 19.99 18.12 -4.07
CA ASP A 406 19.95 16.64 -3.99
C ASP A 406 18.74 15.94 -4.67
N VAL A 407 18.06 16.59 -5.64
CA VAL A 407 16.95 15.97 -6.40
C VAL A 407 17.42 15.15 -7.60
N VAL A 408 18.73 14.85 -7.66
CA VAL A 408 19.36 14.00 -8.68
C VAL A 408 18.57 12.70 -8.85
N VAL A 409 17.91 12.58 -10.01
CA VAL A 409 17.17 11.42 -10.54
C VAL A 409 16.55 10.53 -9.45
N ARG A 410 15.47 11.02 -8.82
CA ARG A 410 14.68 10.25 -7.85
C ARG A 410 13.54 9.51 -8.54
N ASP A 411 13.43 8.21 -8.28
CA ASP A 411 12.33 7.37 -8.74
C ASP A 411 11.08 7.52 -7.85
N PHE A 412 9.93 7.05 -8.33
CA PHE A 412 8.78 6.74 -7.48
C PHE A 412 8.97 5.42 -6.72
N LEU A 413 9.60 4.42 -7.37
CA LEU A 413 9.99 3.13 -6.81
C LEU A 413 11.48 2.88 -7.04
N ASP A 414 12.27 2.70 -5.97
CA ASP A 414 13.71 2.38 -6.07
C ASP A 414 13.93 0.86 -6.25
N GLY A 415 15.12 0.45 -6.69
CA GLY A 415 15.56 -0.95 -6.69
C GLY A 415 14.77 -1.93 -7.56
N VAL A 416 13.77 -1.44 -8.31
CA VAL A 416 12.93 -2.24 -9.21
C VAL A 416 13.80 -2.97 -10.25
N GLY A 417 13.60 -4.27 -10.41
CA GLY A 417 14.22 -5.09 -11.46
C GLY A 417 13.45 -5.02 -12.79
N VAL A 418 14.11 -5.34 -13.91
CA VAL A 418 13.46 -5.34 -15.24
C VAL A 418 12.28 -6.33 -15.33
N ASP A 419 12.32 -7.41 -14.54
CA ASP A 419 11.30 -8.46 -14.54
C ASP A 419 10.01 -8.04 -13.81
N ALA A 420 10.05 -7.06 -12.90
CA ALA A 420 8.94 -6.71 -12.00
C ALA A 420 7.65 -6.25 -12.72
N ASN A 421 6.52 -6.85 -12.37
CA ASN A 421 5.23 -6.67 -13.02
C ASN A 421 4.32 -5.79 -12.14
N ILE A 422 4.52 -4.47 -12.21
CA ILE A 422 3.97 -3.52 -11.24
C ILE A 422 2.79 -2.74 -11.82
N SER A 423 1.65 -2.82 -11.13
CA SER A 423 0.47 -1.98 -11.29
C SER A 423 0.57 -0.77 -10.37
N VAL A 424 0.26 0.44 -10.86
CA VAL A 424 0.16 1.67 -10.04
C VAL A 424 -1.21 2.35 -10.16
N ARG A 425 -2.25 1.56 -10.42
CA ARG A 425 -3.59 2.01 -10.79
C ARG A 425 -4.39 2.56 -9.58
N GLY A 426 -5.30 3.51 -9.85
CA GLY A 426 -6.25 4.04 -8.86
C GLY A 426 -5.68 4.95 -7.74
N ASN A 427 -4.35 5.08 -7.62
CA ASN A 427 -3.72 5.94 -6.62
C ASN A 427 -4.03 7.43 -6.81
N LYS A 428 -3.94 8.17 -5.70
CA LYS A 428 -4.00 9.64 -5.65
C LYS A 428 -2.61 10.18 -5.32
N LEU A 429 -1.88 10.56 -6.36
CA LEU A 429 -0.49 11.00 -6.26
C LEU A 429 -0.42 12.54 -6.20
N VAL A 430 0.24 13.08 -5.19
CA VAL A 430 0.52 14.54 -5.09
C VAL A 430 2.02 14.78 -4.91
N ASN A 431 2.61 15.42 -5.92
CA ASN A 431 4.00 15.87 -5.95
C ASN A 431 5.05 14.74 -5.81
N ASN A 432 4.72 13.54 -6.28
CA ASN A 432 5.69 12.47 -6.53
C ASN A 432 6.46 12.72 -7.83
N PHE A 433 7.52 11.94 -8.07
CA PHE A 433 8.04 11.75 -9.42
C PHE A 433 7.09 10.88 -10.25
N ALA A 434 7.22 10.94 -11.58
CA ALA A 434 6.37 10.12 -12.46
C ALA A 434 6.62 8.62 -12.20
N PRO A 435 5.57 7.82 -11.98
CA PRO A 435 5.71 6.38 -11.78
C PRO A 435 5.86 5.62 -13.11
N PRO A 436 6.34 4.35 -13.08
CA PRO A 436 6.82 3.62 -11.90
C PRO A 436 8.24 4.05 -11.45
N VAL A 437 9.06 4.54 -12.38
CA VAL A 437 10.45 4.97 -12.18
C VAL A 437 10.73 6.22 -13.01
N SER A 438 11.82 6.93 -12.72
CA SER A 438 12.25 8.09 -13.50
C SER A 438 12.53 7.70 -14.96
N PRO A 439 12.03 8.46 -15.96
CA PRO A 439 12.31 8.20 -17.37
C PRO A 439 13.79 8.43 -17.76
N LEU A 440 14.61 8.91 -16.82
CA LEU A 440 16.04 9.20 -17.01
C LEU A 440 16.97 8.19 -16.32
N ARG A 441 16.41 7.22 -15.58
CA ARG A 441 17.18 6.16 -14.93
C ARG A 441 17.97 5.34 -15.96
N ASP A 442 19.25 5.12 -15.65
CA ASP A 442 20.24 4.50 -16.54
C ASP A 442 20.28 5.14 -17.94
N GLU A 443 20.27 6.48 -18.00
CA GLU A 443 20.22 7.27 -19.25
C GLU A 443 18.96 7.00 -20.09
N GLY A 444 17.87 6.56 -19.46
CA GLY A 444 16.62 6.14 -20.11
C GLY A 444 16.64 4.69 -20.64
N LYS A 445 17.75 3.95 -20.47
CA LYS A 445 17.87 2.55 -20.90
C LYS A 445 17.03 1.62 -20.03
N PHE A 446 16.95 1.89 -18.71
CA PHE A 446 16.18 1.07 -17.79
C PHE A 446 14.71 0.97 -18.22
N ILE A 447 14.08 2.13 -18.45
CA ILE A 447 12.64 2.18 -18.72
C ILE A 447 12.29 1.55 -20.08
N THR A 448 13.19 1.63 -21.06
CA THR A 448 13.06 0.93 -22.35
C THR A 448 13.13 -0.60 -22.16
N ASN A 449 14.09 -1.09 -21.38
CA ASN A 449 14.24 -2.53 -21.09
C ASN A 449 13.07 -3.09 -20.25
N TYR A 450 12.57 -2.31 -19.30
CA TYR A 450 11.48 -2.70 -18.38
C TYR A 450 10.16 -2.98 -19.11
N TYR A 451 9.83 -2.22 -20.16
CA TYR A 451 8.63 -2.46 -20.99
C TYR A 451 8.86 -3.43 -22.17
N ALA A 452 10.09 -3.85 -22.46
CA ALA A 452 10.40 -4.75 -23.58
C ALA A 452 9.79 -6.16 -23.45
N LYS A 453 9.35 -6.54 -22.25
CA LYS A 453 8.60 -7.79 -21.97
C LYS A 453 7.10 -7.72 -22.30
N ALA A 454 6.58 -6.52 -22.58
CA ALA A 454 5.15 -6.26 -22.70
C ALA A 454 4.74 -5.61 -24.03
N LEU A 455 5.70 -5.19 -24.86
CA LEU A 455 5.49 -4.41 -26.08
C LEU A 455 6.19 -5.05 -27.27
N LEU A 456 5.50 -5.14 -28.41
CA LEU A 456 6.06 -5.69 -29.65
C LEU A 456 7.23 -4.87 -30.22
N ASP A 457 7.22 -3.55 -29.99
CA ASP A 457 8.31 -2.65 -30.37
C ASP A 457 8.41 -1.45 -29.42
N VAL A 458 9.39 -1.49 -28.51
CA VAL A 458 9.72 -0.37 -27.62
C VAL A 458 10.34 0.83 -28.34
N SER A 459 10.86 0.67 -29.58
CA SER A 459 11.44 1.77 -30.35
C SER A 459 10.40 2.71 -30.96
N SER A 460 9.17 2.21 -31.17
CA SER A 460 7.98 3.03 -31.44
C SER A 460 7.50 3.85 -30.22
N GLY A 461 8.08 3.61 -29.03
CA GLY A 461 7.84 4.37 -27.81
C GLY A 461 7.02 3.63 -26.75
N ILE A 462 7.17 4.06 -25.49
CA ILE A 462 6.61 3.38 -24.30
C ILE A 462 5.51 4.18 -23.57
N VAL A 463 5.18 5.39 -24.06
CA VAL A 463 4.25 6.33 -23.41
C VAL A 463 2.97 6.46 -24.24
N PRO A 464 1.76 6.31 -23.66
CA PRO A 464 0.50 6.52 -24.36
C PRO A 464 0.29 8.00 -24.72
N VAL A 465 -0.47 8.27 -25.78
CA VAL A 465 -0.63 9.61 -26.37
C VAL A 465 -2.10 9.95 -26.57
N LEU A 466 -2.56 11.01 -25.89
CA LEU A 466 -3.88 11.60 -26.15
C LEU A 466 -3.87 12.39 -27.47
N SER A 467 -4.83 12.09 -28.33
CA SER A 467 -5.03 12.80 -29.60
C SER A 467 -5.60 14.19 -29.34
N THR A 468 -5.09 15.20 -30.07
CA THR A 468 -5.66 16.55 -30.12
C THR A 468 -7.05 16.61 -30.78
N ASN A 469 -7.54 15.48 -31.30
CA ASN A 469 -8.92 15.31 -31.77
C ASN A 469 -9.86 14.70 -30.70
N SER A 470 -9.38 14.51 -29.46
CA SER A 470 -10.23 14.19 -28.31
C SER A 470 -11.20 15.33 -27.99
N THR A 471 -12.36 14.96 -27.49
CA THR A 471 -13.43 15.87 -27.10
C THR A 471 -14.11 15.45 -25.80
N THR A 472 -14.91 16.33 -25.20
CA THR A 472 -15.72 16.04 -23.99
C THR A 472 -16.66 14.83 -24.11
N ALA A 473 -16.89 14.30 -25.31
CA ALA A 473 -17.68 13.10 -25.56
C ALA A 473 -16.84 11.89 -26.02
N ARG A 474 -15.62 12.12 -26.54
CA ARG A 474 -14.82 11.10 -27.24
C ARG A 474 -13.34 11.21 -26.90
N LEU A 475 -12.80 10.21 -26.21
CA LEU A 475 -11.37 10.14 -25.90
C LEU A 475 -10.68 9.34 -27.00
N LYS A 476 -9.73 9.97 -27.70
CA LYS A 476 -9.02 9.36 -28.82
C LYS A 476 -7.53 9.40 -28.56
N GLY A 477 -6.80 8.39 -29.01
CA GLY A 477 -5.35 8.37 -28.80
C GLY A 477 -4.66 7.15 -29.36
N LYS A 478 -3.45 6.94 -28.86
CA LYS A 478 -2.62 5.77 -29.14
C LYS A 478 -2.05 5.22 -27.84
N VAL A 479 -1.85 3.91 -27.84
CA VAL A 479 -1.07 3.17 -26.84
C VAL A 479 0.05 2.42 -27.58
N PRO A 480 1.23 2.23 -26.97
CA PRO A 480 2.20 1.27 -27.47
C PRO A 480 1.56 -0.11 -27.65
N VAL A 481 1.87 -0.82 -28.74
CA VAL A 481 1.20 -2.09 -29.07
C VAL A 481 1.75 -3.20 -28.16
N ALA A 482 0.86 -3.80 -27.38
CA ALA A 482 1.19 -4.88 -26.46
C ALA A 482 1.64 -6.15 -27.18
N ASP A 483 2.54 -6.92 -26.56
CA ASP A 483 2.73 -8.33 -26.90
C ASP A 483 1.55 -9.13 -26.34
N THR A 484 0.55 -9.34 -27.18
CA THR A 484 -0.71 -10.01 -26.84
C THR A 484 -0.58 -11.50 -26.52
N ASP A 485 0.55 -12.13 -26.84
CA ASP A 485 0.82 -13.52 -26.41
C ASP A 485 1.18 -13.58 -24.91
N VAL A 486 1.59 -12.46 -24.31
CA VAL A 486 1.97 -12.33 -22.88
C VAL A 486 0.97 -11.46 -22.10
N TYR A 487 0.47 -10.38 -22.71
CA TYR A 487 -0.46 -9.40 -22.14
C TYR A 487 -1.65 -9.18 -23.09
N PRO A 488 -2.64 -10.09 -23.13
CA PRO A 488 -3.77 -10.05 -24.07
C PRO A 488 -4.77 -8.89 -23.85
N PHE A 489 -4.61 -8.05 -22.81
CA PHE A 489 -5.50 -6.93 -22.53
C PHE A 489 -4.72 -5.61 -22.34
N THR A 490 -5.08 -4.57 -23.11
CA THR A 490 -4.61 -3.19 -22.88
C THR A 490 -5.73 -2.34 -22.28
N ILE A 491 -5.60 -1.98 -21.01
CA ILE A 491 -6.59 -1.18 -20.27
C ILE A 491 -6.11 0.27 -20.19
N VAL A 492 -6.86 1.20 -20.79
CA VAL A 492 -6.60 2.64 -20.75
C VAL A 492 -7.32 3.26 -19.56
N ASP A 493 -6.57 3.65 -18.53
CA ASP A 493 -7.12 4.40 -17.39
C ASP A 493 -7.02 5.91 -17.65
N VAL A 494 -8.04 6.67 -17.23
CA VAL A 494 -8.12 8.13 -17.40
C VAL A 494 -8.08 8.84 -16.05
N TYR A 495 -7.24 9.88 -15.93
CA TYR A 495 -7.07 10.66 -14.70
C TYR A 495 -7.09 12.17 -14.96
N LEU A 496 -7.50 12.93 -13.96
CA LEU A 496 -7.06 14.32 -13.80
C LEU A 496 -5.61 14.32 -13.28
N PRO A 497 -4.70 15.11 -13.86
CA PRO A 497 -3.32 15.22 -13.38
C PRO A 497 -3.21 16.03 -12.09
N ASP A 498 -2.17 15.79 -11.30
CA ASP A 498 -1.80 16.63 -10.16
C ASP A 498 -1.28 18.02 -10.60
N PRO A 499 -1.94 19.13 -10.22
CA PRO A 499 -1.45 20.47 -10.50
C PRO A 499 -0.12 20.81 -9.80
N GLN A 500 0.20 20.18 -8.66
CA GLN A 500 1.46 20.44 -7.95
C GLN A 500 2.64 19.81 -8.71
N GLY A 501 2.54 18.54 -9.09
CA GLY A 501 3.51 17.85 -9.93
C GLY A 501 3.73 18.53 -11.27
N LEU A 502 2.68 19.01 -11.94
CA LEU A 502 2.80 19.77 -13.20
C LEU A 502 3.48 21.15 -13.08
N THR A 503 3.61 21.72 -11.87
CA THR A 503 4.20 23.05 -11.65
C THR A 503 5.55 23.03 -10.94
N ASN A 504 5.83 22.01 -10.13
CA ASN A 504 7.16 21.77 -9.58
C ASN A 504 8.06 21.08 -10.61
N SER A 505 9.30 21.55 -10.76
CA SER A 505 10.28 20.99 -11.69
C SER A 505 11.66 20.86 -11.04
N VAL A 506 12.49 20.02 -11.66
CA VAL A 506 13.92 19.84 -11.37
C VAL A 506 14.71 20.03 -12.67
N PRO A 507 16.04 20.30 -12.64
CA PRO A 507 16.83 20.54 -13.85
C PRO A 507 16.66 19.48 -14.94
N GLU A 508 16.48 18.22 -14.53
CA GLU A 508 16.34 17.04 -15.37
C GLU A 508 14.91 16.85 -15.94
N LEU A 509 13.89 17.35 -15.23
CA LEU A 509 12.48 17.32 -15.62
C LEU A 509 11.89 18.75 -15.56
N PRO A 510 12.30 19.65 -16.47
CA PRO A 510 11.97 21.08 -16.41
C PRO A 510 10.48 21.37 -16.65
N SER A 511 9.73 20.43 -17.23
CA SER A 511 8.28 20.49 -17.44
C SER A 511 7.46 19.82 -16.33
N GLY A 512 8.11 19.40 -15.25
CA GLY A 512 7.46 18.82 -14.06
C GLY A 512 7.11 17.33 -14.16
N PHE A 513 6.34 16.86 -13.18
CA PHE A 513 6.05 15.45 -12.92
C PHE A 513 4.59 15.11 -13.23
N VAL A 514 4.35 14.39 -14.32
CA VAL A 514 3.01 13.97 -14.71
C VAL A 514 2.58 12.74 -13.89
N GLN A 515 1.49 12.87 -13.15
CA GLN A 515 0.95 11.84 -12.24
C GLN A 515 -0.56 12.01 -12.03
N GLY A 516 -1.27 10.90 -11.79
CA GLY A 516 -2.71 10.89 -11.56
C GLY A 516 -3.09 11.35 -10.14
N LEU A 517 -3.94 12.38 -10.06
CA LEU A 517 -4.53 12.86 -8.80
C LEU A 517 -5.94 12.31 -8.57
N THR A 518 -6.74 12.22 -9.63
CA THR A 518 -8.12 11.73 -9.56
C THR A 518 -8.39 10.80 -10.72
N TYR A 519 -8.53 9.50 -10.45
CA TYR A 519 -9.03 8.51 -11.40
C TYR A 519 -10.48 8.84 -11.83
N LEU A 520 -10.79 8.62 -13.10
CA LEU A 520 -12.08 8.92 -13.72
C LEU A 520 -12.78 7.69 -14.31
N GLY A 521 -12.02 6.71 -14.80
CA GLY A 521 -12.55 5.48 -15.40
C GLY A 521 -11.51 4.73 -16.25
N SER A 522 -11.79 3.44 -16.50
CA SER A 522 -11.01 2.57 -17.38
C SER A 522 -11.78 2.20 -18.63
N PHE A 523 -11.06 2.02 -19.73
CA PHE A 523 -11.56 1.56 -21.03
C PHE A 523 -10.62 0.46 -21.56
N VAL A 524 -11.09 -0.40 -22.46
CA VAL A 524 -10.27 -1.50 -23.01
C VAL A 524 -10.13 -1.30 -24.51
N GLU A 525 -8.89 -1.19 -24.97
CA GLU A 525 -8.53 -1.07 -26.40
C GLU A 525 -8.99 -2.31 -27.18
N GLY A 526 -9.48 -2.11 -28.40
CA GLY A 526 -10.01 -3.20 -29.24
C GLY A 526 -11.31 -3.86 -28.74
N SER A 527 -11.87 -3.42 -27.60
CA SER A 527 -13.15 -3.91 -27.09
C SER A 527 -14.35 -3.43 -27.93
N THR A 528 -15.55 -3.97 -27.68
CA THR A 528 -16.79 -3.52 -28.35
C THR A 528 -17.17 -2.07 -28.05
N ASN A 529 -16.54 -1.44 -27.06
CA ASN A 529 -16.73 -0.04 -26.70
C ASN A 529 -15.63 0.87 -27.30
N ASP A 530 -14.63 0.28 -27.96
CA ASP A 530 -13.66 1.00 -28.78
C ASP A 530 -14.19 1.13 -30.20
N PHE A 531 -14.30 2.36 -30.69
CA PHE A 531 -14.77 2.65 -32.04
C PHE A 531 -13.62 2.75 -33.05
N ASN A 532 -12.37 2.52 -32.63
CA ASN A 532 -11.20 2.46 -33.51
C ASN A 532 -10.30 1.27 -33.15
N ALA A 533 -10.79 0.04 -33.38
CA ALA A 533 -10.10 -1.22 -33.11
C ALA A 533 -8.88 -1.52 -34.04
N ASN A 534 -8.12 -0.50 -34.42
CA ASN A 534 -6.77 -0.65 -34.97
C ASN A 534 -5.80 -0.89 -33.79
N PRO A 535 -4.98 -1.96 -33.78
CA PRO A 535 -4.05 -2.21 -32.67
C PRO A 535 -3.16 -1.01 -32.34
N GLY A 536 -3.15 -0.60 -31.07
CA GLY A 536 -2.43 0.57 -30.58
C GLY A 536 -3.10 1.92 -30.84
N GLU A 537 -4.34 1.96 -31.33
CA GLU A 537 -5.20 3.15 -31.40
C GLU A 537 -6.48 2.94 -30.59
N PHE A 538 -7.17 4.03 -30.21
CA PHE A 538 -8.48 3.93 -29.57
C PHE A 538 -9.37 5.15 -29.83
N ASP A 539 -10.69 4.96 -29.71
CA ASP A 539 -11.72 6.01 -29.71
C ASP A 539 -12.91 5.61 -28.81
N PHE A 540 -12.84 5.96 -27.52
CA PHE A 540 -13.85 5.62 -26.52
C PHE A 540 -14.93 6.71 -26.35
N ASP A 541 -16.15 6.31 -26.01
CA ASP A 541 -17.16 7.24 -25.49
C ASP A 541 -16.88 7.58 -24.02
N ILE A 542 -16.74 8.87 -23.71
CA ILE A 542 -16.49 9.39 -22.35
C ILE A 542 -17.56 10.36 -21.87
N THR A 543 -18.74 10.38 -22.50
CA THR A 543 -19.84 11.27 -22.10
C THR A 543 -20.28 11.06 -20.65
N SER A 544 -20.17 9.83 -20.14
CA SER A 544 -20.43 9.45 -18.74
C SER A 544 -19.52 10.18 -17.74
N LEU A 545 -18.29 10.51 -18.12
CA LEU A 545 -17.29 11.17 -17.28
C LEU A 545 -17.57 12.68 -17.10
N LYS A 546 -18.48 13.26 -17.91
CA LYS A 546 -18.94 14.66 -17.80
C LYS A 546 -17.83 15.72 -17.86
N ILE A 547 -16.75 15.42 -18.58
CA ILE A 547 -15.57 16.30 -18.73
C ILE A 547 -15.96 17.62 -19.40
N THR A 548 -15.47 18.75 -18.89
CA THR A 548 -15.66 20.07 -19.52
C THR A 548 -14.52 20.37 -20.51
N ALA A 549 -14.82 21.16 -21.55
CA ALA A 549 -13.85 21.50 -22.59
C ALA A 549 -12.65 22.24 -21.99
N GLY A 550 -11.43 21.82 -22.34
CA GLY A 550 -10.20 22.38 -21.76
C GLY A 550 -9.77 21.78 -20.42
N THR A 551 -10.52 20.84 -19.85
CA THR A 551 -10.04 20.04 -18.70
C THR A 551 -8.74 19.31 -19.09
N SER A 552 -7.69 19.46 -18.30
CA SER A 552 -6.48 18.67 -18.44
C SER A 552 -6.74 17.21 -18.06
N LEU A 553 -6.49 16.28 -18.99
CA LEU A 553 -6.52 14.84 -18.78
C LEU A 553 -5.15 14.22 -19.04
N ILE A 554 -4.88 13.10 -18.38
CA ILE A 554 -3.77 12.19 -18.68
C ILE A 554 -4.29 10.74 -18.65
N ILE A 555 -3.55 9.83 -19.30
CA ILE A 555 -3.87 8.40 -19.33
C ILE A 555 -2.66 7.54 -18.99
N THR A 556 -2.89 6.32 -18.53
CA THR A 556 -1.92 5.21 -18.63
C THR A 556 -2.49 4.12 -19.55
N ALA A 557 -1.60 3.37 -20.19
CA ALA A 557 -1.90 2.06 -20.74
C ALA A 557 -1.48 1.01 -19.71
N ASN A 558 -2.34 0.06 -19.41
CA ASN A 558 -2.08 -0.98 -18.42
C ASN A 558 -2.18 -2.33 -19.14
N TYR A 559 -1.03 -2.95 -19.37
CA TYR A 559 -0.93 -4.23 -20.07
C TYR A 559 -1.18 -5.32 -19.04
N SER A 560 -2.23 -6.13 -19.20
CA SER A 560 -2.62 -7.12 -18.20
C SER A 560 -2.66 -8.53 -18.78
N GLN A 561 -2.22 -9.48 -17.95
CA GLN A 561 -2.34 -10.92 -18.22
C GLN A 561 -3.75 -11.44 -17.88
N ASP A 562 -4.55 -10.62 -17.17
CA ASP A 562 -5.87 -10.94 -16.65
C ASP A 562 -6.90 -9.90 -17.14
N SER A 563 -8.18 -10.27 -17.18
CA SER A 563 -9.25 -9.36 -17.62
C SER A 563 -9.46 -8.21 -16.63
N LEU A 564 -9.87 -7.03 -17.10
CA LEU A 564 -10.41 -5.96 -16.24
C LEU A 564 -11.54 -6.52 -15.36
N GLY A 565 -11.51 -6.25 -14.06
CA GLY A 565 -12.42 -6.87 -13.09
C GLY A 565 -11.88 -8.14 -12.43
N THR A 566 -10.57 -8.44 -12.53
CA THR A 566 -9.95 -9.60 -11.86
C THR A 566 -9.19 -9.16 -10.62
N HIS A 567 -9.50 -9.78 -9.48
CA HIS A 567 -8.82 -9.53 -8.21
C HIS A 567 -7.32 -9.90 -8.28
N ASN A 568 -6.44 -9.03 -7.78
CA ASN A 568 -4.98 -9.11 -7.90
C ASN A 568 -4.47 -9.26 -9.36
N ALA A 569 -5.14 -8.64 -10.35
CA ALA A 569 -4.79 -8.75 -11.77
C ALA A 569 -3.31 -8.43 -12.07
N ARG A 570 -2.60 -9.36 -12.74
CA ARG A 570 -1.16 -9.27 -13.08
C ARG A 570 -0.94 -8.22 -14.18
N THR A 571 -0.77 -6.98 -13.76
CA THR A 571 -0.87 -5.81 -14.64
C THR A 571 0.39 -4.94 -14.58
N LEU A 572 0.88 -4.53 -15.74
CA LEU A 572 2.00 -3.60 -15.90
C LEU A 572 1.48 -2.22 -16.35
N THR A 573 1.57 -1.22 -15.47
CA THR A 573 1.17 0.16 -15.79
C THR A 573 2.28 0.91 -16.53
N SER A 574 1.95 1.55 -17.66
CA SER A 574 2.84 2.45 -18.40
C SER A 574 3.16 3.74 -17.63
N PRO A 575 4.12 4.56 -18.10
CA PRO A 575 4.21 5.96 -17.66
C PRO A 575 2.93 6.72 -18.06
N PHE A 576 2.62 7.79 -17.35
CA PHE A 576 1.51 8.68 -17.72
C PHE A 576 1.77 9.41 -19.04
N SER A 577 0.72 9.60 -19.83
CA SER A 577 0.76 10.43 -21.05
C SER A 577 1.10 11.88 -20.74
N ASN A 578 1.63 12.59 -21.74
CA ASN A 578 1.56 14.06 -21.74
C ASN A 578 0.11 14.55 -21.56
N VAL A 579 -0.07 15.75 -21.00
CA VAL A 579 -1.38 16.35 -20.74
C VAL A 579 -2.11 16.61 -22.06
N GLY A 580 -3.27 15.98 -22.24
CA GLY A 580 -4.23 16.29 -23.29
C GLY A 580 -5.36 17.17 -22.76
N GLN A 581 -5.91 18.04 -23.59
CA GLN A 581 -7.11 18.82 -23.26
C GLN A 581 -8.20 18.54 -24.30
N PRO A 582 -9.28 17.83 -23.93
CA PRO A 582 -10.38 17.56 -24.83
C PRO A 582 -11.06 18.87 -25.25
N LYS A 583 -11.28 19.03 -26.56
CA LYS A 583 -12.08 20.12 -27.12
C LYS A 583 -13.55 19.95 -26.70
N ALA A 584 -14.36 20.98 -26.87
CA ALA A 584 -15.81 20.78 -26.85
C ALA A 584 -16.17 19.69 -27.89
N GLY A 585 -17.00 18.73 -27.50
CA GLY A 585 -17.59 17.79 -28.45
C GLY A 585 -18.32 18.52 -29.57
N PRO A 586 -18.49 17.89 -30.75
CA PRO A 586 -19.48 18.37 -31.70
C PRO A 586 -20.81 18.46 -30.95
N VAL A 587 -21.33 19.68 -30.78
CA VAL A 587 -22.67 19.89 -30.20
C VAL A 587 -23.62 19.04 -31.01
N ALA A 588 -24.33 18.11 -30.35
CA ALA A 588 -25.21 17.16 -31.01
C ALA A 588 -26.10 17.94 -31.99
N PRO A 589 -25.97 17.73 -33.32
CA PRO A 589 -26.53 18.65 -34.30
C PRO A 589 -28.04 18.70 -34.09
N PRO A 590 -28.62 19.90 -33.92
CA PRO A 590 -30.00 20.03 -33.49
C PRO A 590 -30.92 19.31 -34.49
N PRO A 591 -31.94 18.58 -34.00
CA PRO A 591 -32.65 17.57 -34.78
C PRO A 591 -33.17 18.15 -36.11
N LEU A 592 -32.53 17.73 -37.21
CA LEU A 592 -32.83 18.19 -38.56
C LEU A 592 -34.08 17.48 -39.07
N SER A 593 -35.23 18.04 -38.73
CA SER A 593 -36.52 17.61 -39.26
C SER A 593 -36.64 17.94 -40.75
N ILE A 594 -37.24 17.02 -41.50
CA ILE A 594 -37.52 17.16 -42.93
C ILE A 594 -39.02 17.02 -43.13
N SER A 595 -39.62 18.01 -43.78
CA SER A 595 -41.01 17.96 -44.22
C SER A 595 -41.10 18.16 -45.73
N ARG A 596 -42.09 17.51 -46.36
CA ARG A 596 -42.33 17.57 -47.80
C ARG A 596 -43.78 17.94 -48.05
N ASN A 597 -44.00 18.86 -48.98
CA ASN A 597 -45.31 19.08 -49.60
C ASN A 597 -45.22 18.80 -51.12
N ALA A 598 -46.31 19.00 -51.85
CA ALA A 598 -46.40 18.67 -53.27
C ALA A 598 -45.44 19.47 -54.20
N LYS A 599 -44.78 20.53 -53.71
CA LYS A 599 -43.86 21.38 -54.51
C LYS A 599 -42.54 21.71 -53.83
N ALA A 600 -42.38 21.44 -52.53
CA ALA A 600 -41.21 21.86 -51.77
C ALA A 600 -40.78 20.84 -50.69
N ILE A 601 -39.50 20.92 -50.33
CA ILE A 601 -38.89 20.27 -49.17
C ILE A 601 -38.47 21.39 -48.21
N THR A 602 -38.89 21.28 -46.95
CA THR A 602 -38.51 22.20 -45.87
C THR A 602 -37.72 21.45 -44.82
N LEU A 603 -36.48 21.88 -44.61
CA LEU A 603 -35.61 21.47 -43.51
C LEU A 603 -35.85 22.42 -42.33
N SER A 604 -35.90 21.90 -41.11
CA SER A 604 -36.05 22.72 -39.89
C SER A 604 -35.29 22.11 -38.72
N TRP A 605 -34.61 22.96 -37.94
CA TRP A 605 -33.80 22.59 -36.78
C TRP A 605 -34.13 23.51 -35.60
N THR A 606 -33.41 23.34 -34.48
CA THR A 606 -33.52 24.17 -33.27
C THR A 606 -32.17 24.83 -32.94
N GLY A 607 -32.18 25.87 -32.10
CA GLY A 607 -30.94 26.58 -31.72
C GLY A 607 -30.37 27.51 -32.80
N SER A 608 -29.22 28.12 -32.49
CA SER A 608 -28.58 29.19 -33.28
C SER A 608 -27.11 28.86 -33.60
N GLY A 609 -26.52 29.58 -34.55
CA GLY A 609 -25.11 29.37 -34.95
C GLY A 609 -24.88 28.26 -35.97
N PHE A 610 -25.92 27.85 -36.70
CA PHE A 610 -25.86 26.82 -37.75
C PHE A 610 -26.21 27.37 -39.12
N VAL A 611 -25.63 26.79 -40.18
CA VAL A 611 -26.03 27.01 -41.58
C VAL A 611 -26.36 25.68 -42.25
N VAL A 612 -27.38 25.72 -43.13
CA VAL A 612 -27.62 24.64 -44.08
C VAL A 612 -26.62 24.80 -45.24
N GLN A 613 -25.99 23.70 -45.62
CA GLN A 613 -25.22 23.60 -46.86
C GLN A 613 -25.85 22.57 -47.79
N SER A 614 -25.65 22.75 -49.10
CA SER A 614 -26.06 21.76 -50.11
C SER A 614 -24.94 21.41 -51.10
N ALA A 615 -25.09 20.24 -51.73
CA ALA A 615 -24.19 19.73 -52.77
C ALA A 615 -24.94 18.83 -53.76
N ALA A 616 -24.38 18.64 -54.97
CA ALA A 616 -24.90 17.70 -55.97
C ALA A 616 -24.51 16.23 -55.69
N SER A 617 -23.52 16.00 -54.83
CA SER A 617 -23.13 14.69 -54.30
C SER A 617 -22.59 14.85 -52.88
N VAL A 618 -22.63 13.79 -52.06
CA VAL A 618 -22.11 13.83 -50.68
C VAL A 618 -20.61 14.16 -50.59
N THR A 619 -19.84 13.81 -51.62
CA THR A 619 -18.40 14.09 -51.78
C THR A 619 -18.09 15.39 -52.54
N GLY A 620 -19.11 16.12 -53.01
CA GLY A 620 -18.95 17.30 -53.86
C GLY A 620 -18.66 18.60 -53.10
N THR A 621 -18.47 19.69 -53.85
CA THR A 621 -18.32 21.04 -53.28
C THR A 621 -19.62 21.49 -52.60
N TRP A 622 -19.60 21.59 -51.28
CA TRP A 622 -20.70 22.12 -50.47
C TRP A 622 -20.78 23.65 -50.55
N LYS A 623 -21.99 24.19 -50.58
CA LYS A 623 -22.27 25.64 -50.60
C LYS A 623 -23.29 26.01 -49.53
N ASN A 624 -23.11 27.15 -48.87
CA ASN A 624 -24.09 27.68 -47.92
C ASN A 624 -25.40 28.04 -48.65
N GLU A 625 -26.53 27.64 -48.08
CA GLU A 625 -27.87 27.98 -48.54
C GLU A 625 -28.46 29.14 -47.70
N PRO A 626 -29.29 30.02 -48.27
CA PRO A 626 -29.91 31.12 -47.53
C PRO A 626 -31.03 30.60 -46.61
N THR A 627 -30.80 30.67 -45.30
CA THR A 627 -31.75 30.21 -44.26
C THR A 627 -32.67 31.33 -43.77
N THR A 628 -33.85 30.99 -43.24
CA THR A 628 -34.75 31.94 -42.56
C THR A 628 -35.10 31.41 -41.18
N GLY A 629 -34.62 32.08 -40.13
CA GLY A 629 -34.66 31.55 -38.77
C GLY A 629 -33.94 30.19 -38.71
N THR A 630 -34.57 29.20 -38.08
CA THR A 630 -34.06 27.82 -38.03
C THR A 630 -34.66 26.92 -39.12
N THR A 631 -34.95 27.50 -40.30
CA THR A 631 -35.56 26.78 -41.44
C THR A 631 -34.87 27.07 -42.77
N PHE A 632 -34.96 26.13 -43.70
CA PHE A 632 -34.60 26.27 -45.10
C PHE A 632 -35.64 25.57 -45.97
N THR A 633 -36.09 26.20 -47.06
CA THR A 633 -37.07 25.60 -47.98
C THR A 633 -36.55 25.68 -49.41
N THR A 634 -36.67 24.57 -50.14
CA THR A 634 -36.29 24.46 -51.55
C THR A 634 -37.39 23.75 -52.36
N GLN A 635 -37.41 23.92 -53.68
CA GLN A 635 -38.35 23.18 -54.52
C GLN A 635 -37.98 21.70 -54.58
N ALA A 636 -38.99 20.83 -54.59
CA ALA A 636 -38.79 19.43 -54.88
C ALA A 636 -38.58 19.28 -56.40
N THR A 637 -37.47 18.64 -56.80
CA THR A 637 -37.13 18.38 -58.21
C THR A 637 -36.72 16.92 -58.38
N ASP A 638 -36.70 16.43 -59.62
CA ASP A 638 -36.30 15.06 -59.95
C ASP A 638 -34.78 14.84 -59.98
N VAL A 639 -33.99 15.82 -59.48
CA VAL A 639 -32.52 15.77 -59.42
C VAL A 639 -32.09 15.64 -57.96
N ALA A 640 -31.31 14.60 -57.66
CA ALA A 640 -30.78 14.39 -56.32
C ALA A 640 -29.92 15.59 -55.85
N LYS A 641 -30.27 16.14 -54.69
CA LYS A 641 -29.54 17.23 -54.03
C LYS A 641 -29.39 16.91 -52.55
N PHE A 642 -28.16 16.97 -52.05
CA PHE A 642 -27.81 16.59 -50.69
C PHE A 642 -27.74 17.82 -49.81
N PHE A 643 -28.10 17.68 -48.53
CA PHE A 643 -28.12 18.75 -47.55
C PHE A 643 -27.43 18.30 -46.26
N ARG A 644 -26.75 19.23 -45.60
CA ARG A 644 -26.21 19.03 -44.24
C ARG A 644 -26.39 20.30 -43.42
N LEU A 645 -26.52 20.14 -42.11
CA LEU A 645 -26.41 21.24 -41.16
C LEU A 645 -24.98 21.24 -40.61
N THR A 646 -24.36 22.41 -40.55
CA THR A 646 -23.03 22.62 -39.93
C THR A 646 -23.09 23.83 -39.01
N SER A 647 -22.21 23.90 -38.01
CA SER A 647 -21.95 25.17 -37.32
C SER A 647 -21.40 26.20 -38.32
N GLN A 648 -21.59 27.48 -38.00
CA GLN A 648 -20.79 28.57 -38.56
C GLN A 648 -19.34 28.52 -38.05
#